data_AF-A0A9P1C4H3-F1
#
_entry.id   AF-A0A9P1C4H3-F1
#
_cell.length_a   1.000
_cell.length_b   1.000
_cell.length_c   1.000
_cell.angle_alpha   90.00
_cell.angle_beta   90.00
_cell.angle_gamma   90.00
#
_symmetry.space_group_name_H-M   'P 1'
#
loop_
_entity.id
_entity.type
_entity.pdbx_description
1 polymer ?
#
loop_
_entity_poly.entity_id
_entity_poly.type
_entity_poly.pdbx_seq_one_letter_code
_entity_poly.pdbx_strand_id
1 'polypeptide(L)'
;MDVTTPRGASLVLGAVLVFLLTWVALHHFTQREVGWFAFLGSLTGFSLSFLIILLVPYDISQTLSGGDKVLMPFSWDMMYWASFLLCWVTYPLLSEYEAASGFTVAGRLMSLRSTWCGLYVAGTVLLLLCLVVGGFSVLAPWCLAMANAWALLVSSLLMAYGLVAVPRQFWRQASPSFELKRLYCSAVALDEARLGTQYELQDTIAEARLETAQRSAQFWDPSLERAFALLQLTMEECELLHLELTNGVPGRPHQPACGSTPRRLEQAEDVAPRVDYLAQLHGALRQASIEARRTACRWEELINRCLLLEDIEVRIFFPRFWKHRLFGPGALYDGTGARESLGGPGGPGAPQFPCELRLCQLPVLRTAWHKLVVLWLSILRRWKLPRQRQDGPSNECPMCRRQMLKDCRTEGSLFIQRNTKCLDSGVGEKGLEKGFECLDLEKVSTSQVDECSGLAASKLNDDLYWVNNDSGAGPVLYGIRKNGQHVARLRVSGAGANDWEDIAIGPGPTKGKSYIYVADVGDNYRKRGTVQIYRMEEPKVERGRNRNDDIRVSAVRFDVTYPNNMKYDCESIFIDKGKGARKAGTEGRVYLITKGDNRASDPQWRGGDVFYVDLPRESASLSWQATSTRLNLVLATGADITPRGNLIAVRTYGEIQIWPRPCEWSVEEALSKQPCGVASKNEQQGEAIAFGKDGDHYITVSEGKYPKVWYFGMTQRFQKDMMDKAKAEAKAMEAQKETAMDSCNQITQTVDASPAEFDATALAAQHQPLKIGNKDGPASPTRAESRVLRLVALATGALSVLILSRQIMLFFDMNGPWAFGSLTQGTQAVYVLTLGYLVGTTYWSSFRWRAAGWYGLYSNRNTDTGSLLWCATLLSRLVTPLSYHFLLLIQAKGTSFQAALDEMDVVPTLLPSNKIFILILLCLVLCHFLNVYSKILQMFSLDNLDFDIAESAPSNETLSEGRRLVELARRRRSEDRTLQLELNDRYDDSRAIPLRMQIARLIEEGTLPQDWNASSPN
;
A
#
# COMPACT_ATOMS: atom_id res chain seq x y z
N MET A 1 29.54 -38.58 -25.18
CA MET A 1 30.29 -37.65 -24.32
C MET A 1 31.62 -38.31 -24.01
N ASP A 2 32.75 -37.81 -24.49
CA ASP A 2 34.04 -38.25 -23.92
C ASP A 2 34.28 -37.42 -22.65
N VAL A 3 33.57 -37.80 -21.58
CA VAL A 3 33.64 -37.20 -20.23
C VAL A 3 35.07 -37.33 -19.63
N THR A 4 35.93 -38.09 -20.31
CA THR A 4 37.30 -38.43 -19.95
C THR A 4 38.27 -37.26 -20.03
N THR A 5 37.96 -36.18 -20.77
CA THR A 5 38.81 -34.98 -20.81
C THR A 5 38.50 -34.00 -19.66
N PRO A 6 39.51 -33.40 -18.99
CA PRO A 6 39.30 -32.49 -17.87
C PRO A 6 38.41 -31.28 -18.22
N ARG A 7 38.51 -30.82 -19.49
CA ARG A 7 37.71 -29.71 -20.00
C ARG A 7 36.24 -30.09 -20.20
N GLY A 8 35.95 -31.28 -20.75
CA GLY A 8 34.58 -31.78 -20.89
C GLY A 8 33.89 -32.00 -19.54
N ALA A 9 34.59 -32.58 -18.56
CA ALA A 9 34.07 -32.74 -17.20
C ALA A 9 33.73 -31.39 -16.54
N SER A 10 34.58 -30.37 -16.73
CA SER A 10 34.33 -29.02 -16.18
C SER A 10 33.09 -28.35 -16.77
N LEU A 11 32.80 -28.57 -18.06
CA LEU A 11 31.61 -28.05 -18.74
C LEU A 11 30.33 -28.70 -18.18
N VAL A 12 30.34 -30.02 -18.00
CA VAL A 12 29.19 -30.77 -17.44
C VAL A 12 28.92 -30.34 -15.99
N LEU A 13 29.97 -30.24 -15.16
CA LEU A 13 29.85 -29.72 -13.79
C LEU A 13 29.30 -28.29 -13.76
N GLY A 14 29.77 -27.44 -14.68
CA GLY A 14 29.27 -26.08 -14.86
C GLY A 14 27.79 -26.04 -15.27
N ALA A 15 27.37 -26.90 -16.21
CA ALA A 15 25.98 -27.00 -16.64
C ALA A 15 25.05 -27.47 -15.51
N VAL A 16 25.48 -28.47 -14.72
CA VAL A 16 24.75 -28.92 -13.52
C VAL A 16 24.65 -27.79 -12.50
N LEU A 17 25.72 -27.02 -12.29
CA LEU A 17 25.69 -25.86 -11.40
C LEU A 17 24.70 -24.79 -11.89
N VAL A 18 24.70 -24.46 -13.18
CA VAL A 18 23.74 -23.51 -13.78
C VAL A 18 22.31 -23.98 -13.58
N PHE A 19 22.04 -25.27 -13.82
CA PHE A 19 20.71 -25.85 -13.58
C PHE A 19 20.30 -25.75 -12.10
N LEU A 20 21.17 -26.13 -11.16
CA LEU A 20 20.88 -26.06 -9.72
C LEU A 20 20.66 -24.62 -9.25
N LEU A 21 21.47 -23.67 -9.71
CA LEU A 21 21.30 -22.25 -9.39
C LEU A 21 19.99 -21.72 -9.96
N THR A 22 19.63 -22.12 -11.17
CA THR A 22 18.36 -21.73 -11.81
C THR A 22 17.17 -22.33 -11.06
N TRP A 23 17.25 -23.59 -10.65
CA TRP A 23 16.24 -24.23 -9.81
C TRP A 23 16.05 -23.47 -8.50
N VAL A 24 17.13 -23.19 -7.78
CA VAL A 24 17.09 -22.48 -6.50
C VAL A 24 16.54 -21.07 -6.67
N ALA A 25 16.93 -20.38 -7.74
CA ALA A 25 16.40 -19.08 -8.08
C ALA A 25 14.89 -19.19 -8.34
N LEU A 26 14.44 -19.99 -9.31
CA LEU A 26 13.02 -20.10 -9.65
C LEU A 26 12.17 -20.48 -8.43
N HIS A 27 12.57 -21.47 -7.64
CA HIS A 27 11.84 -21.86 -6.43
C HIS A 27 11.73 -20.75 -5.37
N HIS A 28 12.62 -19.75 -5.40
CA HIS A 28 12.54 -18.56 -4.55
C HIS A 28 11.55 -17.51 -5.08
N PHE A 29 11.44 -17.37 -6.41
CA PHE A 29 10.59 -16.36 -7.06
C PHE A 29 9.16 -16.86 -7.32
N THR A 30 8.98 -18.13 -7.66
CA THR A 30 7.69 -18.69 -8.11
C THR A 30 6.71 -18.88 -6.97
N GLN A 31 5.45 -18.49 -7.20
CA GLN A 31 4.33 -18.83 -6.33
C GLN A 31 4.16 -20.34 -6.19
N ARG A 32 3.60 -20.80 -5.07
CA ARG A 32 3.36 -22.23 -4.82
C ARG A 32 2.27 -22.83 -5.71
N GLU A 33 1.41 -21.98 -6.26
CA GLU A 33 0.27 -22.35 -7.11
C GLU A 33 0.62 -22.50 -8.59
N VAL A 34 1.88 -22.23 -8.98
CA VAL A 34 2.33 -22.37 -10.37
C VAL A 34 2.27 -23.85 -10.78
N GLY A 35 1.60 -24.12 -11.90
CA GLY A 35 1.51 -25.45 -12.48
C GLY A 35 2.90 -26.03 -12.79
N TRP A 36 3.08 -27.33 -12.51
CA TRP A 36 4.40 -27.97 -12.64
C TRP A 36 4.95 -27.91 -14.08
N PHE A 37 4.10 -27.97 -15.09
CA PHE A 37 4.49 -27.84 -16.50
C PHE A 37 5.08 -26.47 -16.81
N ALA A 38 4.44 -25.40 -16.34
CA ALA A 38 4.93 -24.03 -16.51
C ALA A 38 6.23 -23.81 -15.73
N PHE A 39 6.35 -24.37 -14.53
CA PHE A 39 7.60 -24.36 -13.77
C PHE A 39 8.73 -25.07 -14.52
N LEU A 40 8.50 -26.29 -15.03
CA LEU A 40 9.53 -27.06 -15.73
C LEU A 40 9.94 -26.41 -17.07
N GLY A 41 8.96 -25.90 -17.83
CA GLY A 41 9.24 -25.16 -19.07
C GLY A 41 10.07 -23.91 -18.81
N SER A 42 9.80 -23.20 -17.72
CA SER A 42 10.56 -22.01 -17.33
C SER A 42 11.95 -22.36 -16.80
N LEU A 43 12.08 -23.43 -16.01
CA LEU A 43 13.37 -23.96 -15.55
C LEU A 43 14.26 -24.34 -16.73
N THR A 44 13.70 -24.97 -17.75
CA THR A 44 14.42 -25.36 -18.96
C THR A 44 14.88 -24.12 -19.72
N GLY A 45 13.98 -23.16 -19.99
CA GLY A 45 14.33 -21.92 -20.70
C GLY A 45 15.41 -21.11 -19.99
N PHE A 46 15.24 -20.83 -18.69
CA PHE A 46 16.24 -20.10 -17.92
C PHE A 46 17.59 -20.82 -17.89
N SER A 47 17.59 -22.16 -17.75
CA SER A 47 18.83 -22.93 -17.72
C SER A 47 19.56 -22.84 -19.05
N LEU A 48 18.86 -22.97 -20.19
CA LEU A 48 19.44 -22.81 -21.53
C LEU A 48 19.98 -21.38 -21.73
N SER A 49 19.24 -20.38 -21.25
CA SER A 49 19.65 -18.97 -21.31
C SER A 49 20.93 -18.66 -20.55
N PHE A 50 21.13 -19.21 -19.35
CA PHE A 50 22.38 -19.02 -18.60
C PHE A 50 23.51 -19.94 -19.06
N LEU A 51 23.21 -21.04 -19.72
CA LEU A 51 24.22 -22.00 -20.20
C LEU A 51 25.18 -21.38 -21.23
N ILE A 52 24.74 -20.37 -22.00
CA ILE A 52 25.59 -19.67 -22.98
C ILE A 52 26.85 -19.06 -22.36
N ILE A 53 26.79 -18.67 -21.08
CA ILE A 53 27.93 -18.10 -20.33
C ILE A 53 29.09 -19.11 -20.26
N LEU A 54 28.79 -20.41 -20.33
CA LEU A 54 29.77 -21.49 -20.34
C LEU A 54 30.02 -22.03 -21.76
N LEU A 55 28.97 -22.21 -22.55
CA LEU A 55 29.04 -22.87 -23.84
C LEU A 55 29.80 -22.04 -24.89
N VAL A 56 29.57 -20.71 -24.94
CA VAL A 56 30.23 -19.84 -25.92
C VAL A 56 31.74 -19.74 -25.67
N PRO A 57 32.24 -19.45 -24.44
CA PRO A 57 33.68 -19.46 -24.18
C PRO A 57 34.33 -20.83 -24.44
N TYR A 58 33.60 -21.92 -24.20
CA TYR A 58 34.07 -23.27 -24.48
C TYR A 58 34.21 -23.50 -26.00
N ASP A 59 33.23 -23.11 -26.81
CA ASP A 59 33.29 -23.19 -28.28
C ASP A 59 34.50 -22.43 -28.85
N ILE A 60 34.69 -21.20 -28.39
CA ILE A 60 35.84 -20.36 -28.78
C ILE A 60 37.15 -21.07 -28.43
N SER A 61 37.25 -21.64 -27.23
CA SER A 61 38.47 -22.33 -26.80
C SER A 61 38.77 -23.60 -27.60
N GLN A 62 37.74 -24.34 -28.01
CA GLN A 62 37.88 -25.53 -28.86
C GLN A 62 38.30 -25.13 -30.28
N THR A 63 37.71 -24.07 -30.81
CA THR A 63 38.06 -23.50 -32.12
C THR A 63 39.52 -23.05 -32.16
N LEU A 64 39.99 -22.37 -31.11
CA LEU A 64 41.40 -21.93 -30.99
C LEU A 64 42.37 -23.08 -30.75
N SER A 65 41.95 -24.14 -30.06
CA SER A 65 42.79 -25.31 -29.76
C SER A 65 42.82 -26.35 -30.88
N GLY A 66 42.00 -26.19 -31.94
CA GLY A 66 41.85 -27.19 -33.01
C GLY A 66 41.20 -28.50 -32.55
N GLY A 67 40.40 -28.48 -31.49
CA GLY A 67 39.79 -29.68 -30.89
C GLY A 67 38.61 -30.25 -31.69
N ASP A 68 38.18 -31.46 -31.33
CA ASP A 68 37.12 -32.20 -32.02
C ASP A 68 35.79 -31.42 -32.07
N LYS A 69 35.37 -31.09 -33.30
CA LYS A 69 34.13 -30.34 -33.59
C LYS A 69 32.88 -31.20 -33.63
N VAL A 70 32.88 -32.43 -33.09
CA VAL A 70 31.70 -33.32 -33.21
C VAL A 70 30.61 -32.96 -32.21
N LEU A 71 30.98 -32.62 -30.97
CA LEU A 71 30.02 -32.38 -29.90
C LEU A 71 29.38 -30.98 -29.95
N MET A 72 30.13 -29.98 -30.41
CA MET A 72 29.70 -28.58 -30.37
C MET A 72 28.56 -28.25 -31.34
N PRO A 73 28.59 -28.65 -32.63
CA PRO A 73 27.49 -28.45 -33.56
C PRO A 73 26.20 -29.09 -33.06
N PHE A 74 26.26 -30.34 -32.59
CA PHE A 74 25.10 -31.02 -32.00
C PHE A 74 24.53 -30.27 -30.80
N SER A 75 25.39 -29.74 -29.92
CA SER A 75 24.96 -28.97 -28.75
C SER A 75 24.27 -27.66 -29.15
N TRP A 76 24.77 -26.98 -30.18
CA TRP A 76 24.17 -25.76 -30.72
C TRP A 76 22.85 -26.03 -31.45
N ASP A 77 22.76 -27.09 -32.25
CA ASP A 77 21.52 -27.53 -32.89
C ASP A 77 20.45 -27.83 -31.83
N MET A 78 20.81 -28.60 -30.80
CA MET A 78 19.91 -28.91 -29.70
C MET A 78 19.45 -27.65 -28.97
N MET A 79 20.36 -26.72 -28.66
CA MET A 79 20.01 -25.50 -27.94
C MET A 79 19.15 -24.55 -28.78
N TYR A 80 19.43 -24.44 -30.08
CA TYR A 80 18.64 -23.64 -31.01
C TYR A 80 17.22 -24.20 -31.12
N TRP A 81 17.06 -25.49 -31.45
CA TRP A 81 15.74 -26.11 -31.59
C TRP A 81 14.96 -26.17 -30.27
N ALA A 82 15.62 -26.42 -29.15
CA ALA A 82 14.99 -26.37 -27.84
C ALA A 82 14.46 -24.95 -27.53
N SER A 83 15.29 -23.92 -27.73
CA SER A 83 14.88 -22.52 -27.50
C SER A 83 13.78 -22.08 -28.47
N PHE A 84 13.85 -22.51 -29.74
CA PHE A 84 12.84 -22.23 -30.75
C PHE A 84 11.48 -22.86 -30.41
N LEU A 85 11.46 -24.16 -30.11
CA LEU A 85 10.24 -24.88 -29.71
C LEU A 85 9.64 -24.29 -28.43
N LEU A 86 10.48 -23.98 -27.45
CA LEU A 86 10.04 -23.32 -26.21
C LEU A 86 9.37 -21.97 -26.52
N CYS A 87 10.01 -21.12 -27.34
CA CYS A 87 9.54 -19.76 -27.63
C CYS A 87 8.27 -19.68 -28.48
N TRP A 88 8.16 -20.55 -29.48
CA TRP A 88 7.13 -20.43 -30.52
C TRP A 88 6.00 -21.43 -30.37
N VAL A 89 6.21 -22.51 -29.60
CA VAL A 89 5.21 -23.56 -29.38
C VAL A 89 4.87 -23.67 -27.90
N THR A 90 5.84 -24.01 -27.06
CA THR A 90 5.56 -24.39 -25.66
C THR A 90 5.06 -23.21 -24.83
N TYR A 91 5.76 -22.08 -24.81
CA TYR A 91 5.36 -20.94 -23.96
C TYR A 91 4.05 -20.28 -24.39
N PRO A 92 3.80 -20.01 -25.68
CA PRO A 92 2.49 -19.51 -26.11
C PRO A 92 1.35 -20.45 -25.71
N LEU A 93 1.50 -21.76 -25.91
CA LEU A 93 0.47 -22.75 -25.53
C LEU A 93 0.23 -22.78 -24.02
N LEU A 94 1.30 -22.77 -23.22
CA LEU A 94 1.20 -22.73 -21.76
C LEU A 94 0.62 -21.41 -21.26
N SER A 95 0.98 -20.28 -21.87
CA SER A 95 0.48 -18.96 -21.50
C SER A 95 -1.03 -18.86 -21.72
N GLU A 96 -1.49 -19.33 -22.88
CA GLU A 96 -2.91 -19.35 -23.22
C GLU A 96 -3.69 -20.39 -22.39
N TYR A 97 -3.10 -21.55 -22.10
CA TYR A 97 -3.71 -22.55 -21.21
C TYR A 97 -3.93 -22.01 -19.79
N GLU A 98 -2.99 -21.21 -19.28
CA GLU A 98 -3.07 -20.60 -17.96
C GLU A 98 -3.98 -19.36 -17.94
N ALA A 99 -4.04 -18.61 -19.04
CA ALA A 99 -5.00 -17.52 -19.21
C ALA A 99 -6.44 -18.02 -19.36
N ALA A 100 -6.62 -19.24 -19.88
CA ALA A 100 -7.93 -19.85 -20.02
C ALA A 100 -8.58 -20.11 -18.65
N SER A 101 -9.68 -19.41 -18.40
CA SER A 101 -10.37 -19.43 -17.12
C SER A 101 -11.39 -20.58 -16.95
N GLY A 102 -11.43 -21.50 -17.92
CA GLY A 102 -12.36 -22.63 -17.93
C GLY A 102 -12.22 -23.57 -16.73
N PHE A 103 -13.35 -24.08 -16.24
CA PHE A 103 -13.42 -24.97 -15.07
C PHE A 103 -12.96 -26.41 -15.34
N THR A 104 -12.81 -26.81 -16.61
CA THR A 104 -12.34 -28.15 -17.01
C THR A 104 -11.14 -28.08 -17.94
N VAL A 105 -10.29 -29.12 -17.91
CA VAL A 105 -9.14 -29.23 -18.83
C VAL A 105 -9.59 -29.18 -20.29
N ALA A 106 -10.69 -29.85 -20.63
CA ALA A 106 -11.28 -29.81 -21.96
C ALA A 106 -11.77 -28.40 -22.33
N GLY A 107 -12.41 -27.68 -21.42
CA GLY A 107 -12.86 -26.30 -21.63
C GLY A 107 -11.68 -25.34 -21.88
N ARG A 108 -10.58 -25.48 -21.12
CA ARG A 108 -9.35 -24.70 -21.35
C ARG A 108 -8.71 -24.99 -22.71
N LEU A 109 -8.66 -26.27 -23.10
CA LEU A 109 -8.16 -26.70 -24.42
C LEU A 109 -9.08 -26.25 -25.59
N MET A 110 -10.39 -26.15 -25.36
CA MET A 110 -11.31 -25.63 -26.38
C MET A 110 -11.20 -24.10 -26.52
N SER A 111 -10.94 -23.36 -25.44
CA SER A 111 -10.64 -21.92 -25.49
C SER A 111 -9.39 -21.64 -26.34
N LEU A 112 -8.33 -22.45 -26.16
CA LEU A 112 -7.14 -22.44 -27.02
C LEU A 112 -7.49 -22.56 -28.51
N ARG A 113 -8.42 -23.45 -28.89
CA ARG A 113 -8.82 -23.64 -30.29
C ARG A 113 -9.31 -22.35 -30.94
N SER A 114 -10.09 -21.53 -30.25
CA SER A 114 -10.65 -20.29 -30.81
C SER A 114 -9.57 -19.25 -31.14
N THR A 115 -8.68 -18.97 -30.19
CA THR A 115 -7.59 -17.98 -30.33
C THR A 115 -6.54 -18.43 -31.34
N TRP A 116 -6.14 -19.70 -31.28
CA TRP A 116 -5.14 -20.27 -32.17
C TRP A 116 -5.66 -20.48 -33.59
N CYS A 117 -6.95 -20.75 -33.79
CA CYS A 117 -7.54 -20.76 -35.14
C CYS A 117 -7.38 -19.41 -35.85
N GLY A 118 -7.55 -18.28 -35.15
CA GLY A 118 -7.30 -16.95 -35.71
C GLY A 118 -5.83 -16.74 -36.11
N LEU A 119 -4.90 -17.18 -35.25
CA LEU A 119 -3.46 -17.08 -35.50
C LEU A 119 -2.99 -18.00 -36.63
N TYR A 120 -3.53 -19.22 -36.70
CA TYR A 120 -3.26 -20.16 -37.79
C TYR A 120 -3.87 -19.69 -39.11
N VAL A 121 -5.05 -19.07 -39.10
CA VAL A 121 -5.66 -18.44 -40.29
C VAL A 121 -4.82 -17.24 -40.75
N ALA A 122 -4.42 -16.36 -39.84
CA ALA A 122 -3.53 -15.23 -40.17
C ALA A 122 -2.16 -15.73 -40.69
N GLY A 123 -1.61 -16.76 -40.06
CA GLY A 123 -0.37 -17.42 -40.49
C GLY A 123 -0.50 -18.09 -41.85
N THR A 124 -1.63 -18.73 -42.16
CA THR A 124 -1.89 -19.31 -43.50
C THR A 124 -2.15 -18.24 -44.55
N VAL A 125 -2.85 -17.15 -44.22
CA VAL A 125 -3.01 -16.00 -45.13
C VAL A 125 -1.66 -15.38 -45.43
N LEU A 126 -0.81 -15.16 -44.42
CA LEU A 126 0.56 -14.65 -44.60
C LEU A 126 1.40 -15.62 -45.45
N LEU A 127 1.32 -16.93 -45.17
CA LEU A 127 1.98 -17.97 -45.94
C LEU A 127 1.53 -17.97 -47.41
N LEU A 128 0.23 -17.87 -47.67
CA LEU A 128 -0.34 -17.77 -49.02
C LEU A 128 0.10 -16.48 -49.72
N LEU A 129 0.11 -15.34 -49.03
CA LEU A 129 0.52 -14.05 -49.57
C LEU A 129 2.02 -14.04 -49.92
N CYS A 130 2.85 -14.66 -49.09
CA CYS A 130 4.26 -14.84 -49.38
C CYS A 130 4.54 -15.89 -50.48
N LEU A 131 3.71 -16.94 -50.58
CA LEU A 131 3.77 -17.89 -51.70
C LEU A 131 3.46 -17.22 -53.03
N VAL A 132 2.52 -16.27 -53.05
CA VAL A 132 2.17 -15.45 -54.22
C VAL A 132 3.29 -14.47 -54.59
N VAL A 133 4.04 -13.95 -53.61
CA VAL A 133 5.07 -12.91 -53.82
C VAL A 133 6.47 -13.47 -54.11
N GLY A 134 6.84 -14.67 -53.63
CA GLY A 134 8.24 -15.12 -53.71
C GLY A 134 8.52 -16.64 -53.74
N GLY A 135 7.50 -17.50 -53.77
CA GLY A 135 7.70 -18.96 -53.77
C GLY A 135 8.19 -19.56 -52.44
N PHE A 136 7.97 -20.87 -52.25
CA PHE A 136 8.24 -21.56 -50.97
C PHE A 136 9.72 -21.57 -50.56
N SER A 137 10.64 -21.49 -51.53
CA SER A 137 12.10 -21.51 -51.30
C SER A 137 12.63 -20.23 -50.65
N VAL A 138 11.95 -19.09 -50.81
CA VAL A 138 12.38 -17.81 -50.23
C VAL A 138 11.79 -17.59 -48.84
N LEU A 139 10.63 -18.21 -48.55
CA LEU A 139 9.85 -17.98 -47.32
C LEU A 139 10.59 -18.39 -46.05
N ALA A 140 11.09 -19.63 -46.01
CA ALA A 140 11.68 -20.18 -44.79
C ALA A 140 12.94 -19.40 -44.33
N PRO A 141 13.90 -19.07 -45.23
CA PRO A 141 15.01 -18.18 -44.89
C PRO A 141 14.56 -16.78 -44.45
N TRP A 142 13.51 -16.22 -45.08
CA TRP A 142 13.01 -14.89 -44.73
C TRP A 142 12.38 -14.84 -43.33
N CYS A 143 11.54 -15.83 -42.98
CA CYS A 143 10.93 -15.94 -41.66
C CYS A 143 11.99 -16.12 -40.57
N LEU A 144 13.01 -16.94 -40.85
CA LEU A 144 14.15 -17.14 -39.95
C LEU A 144 14.95 -15.84 -39.76
N ALA A 145 15.25 -15.14 -40.87
CA ALA A 145 15.97 -13.87 -40.84
C ALA A 145 15.19 -12.76 -40.11
N MET A 146 13.87 -12.66 -40.29
CA MET A 146 13.02 -11.71 -39.55
C MET A 146 12.96 -12.03 -38.06
N ALA A 147 12.78 -13.30 -37.67
CA ALA A 147 12.75 -13.71 -36.27
C ALA A 147 14.08 -13.39 -35.57
N ASN A 148 15.20 -13.63 -36.25
CA ASN A 148 16.54 -13.29 -35.76
C ASN A 148 16.78 -11.77 -35.71
N ALA A 149 16.33 -11.01 -36.71
CA ALA A 149 16.44 -9.54 -36.73
C ALA A 149 15.67 -8.89 -35.57
N TRP A 150 14.46 -9.38 -35.27
CA TRP A 150 13.70 -8.93 -34.10
C TRP A 150 14.43 -9.23 -32.79
N ALA A 151 14.96 -10.45 -32.64
CA ALA A 151 15.71 -10.83 -31.45
C ALA A 151 16.99 -9.99 -31.26
N LEU A 152 17.69 -9.65 -32.36
CA LEU A 152 18.84 -8.74 -32.35
C LEU A 152 18.46 -7.32 -31.97
N LEU A 153 17.34 -6.80 -32.48
CA LEU A 153 16.83 -5.47 -32.11
C LEU A 153 16.49 -5.40 -30.62
N VAL A 154 15.73 -6.37 -30.11
CA VAL A 154 15.35 -6.44 -28.68
C VAL A 154 16.58 -6.57 -27.80
N SER A 155 17.53 -7.43 -28.18
CA SER A 155 18.82 -7.57 -27.47
C SER A 155 19.59 -6.25 -27.45
N SER A 156 19.66 -5.55 -28.59
CA SER A 156 20.36 -4.26 -28.71
C SER A 156 19.74 -3.19 -27.80
N LEU A 157 18.41 -3.09 -27.77
CA LEU A 157 17.66 -2.15 -26.92
C LEU A 157 17.92 -2.40 -25.43
N LEU A 158 17.75 -3.65 -24.99
CA LEU A 158 17.93 -4.04 -23.58
C LEU A 158 19.39 -3.90 -23.13
N MET A 159 20.32 -4.28 -23.99
CA MET A 159 21.76 -4.20 -23.70
C MET A 159 22.24 -2.74 -23.63
N ALA A 160 21.79 -1.88 -24.55
CA ALA A 160 22.14 -0.46 -24.56
C ALA A 160 21.78 0.23 -23.24
N TYR A 161 20.57 -0.01 -22.73
CA TYR A 161 20.13 0.51 -21.44
C TYR A 161 20.97 -0.04 -20.27
N GLY A 162 21.17 -1.37 -20.23
CA GLY A 162 21.85 -2.05 -19.14
C GLY A 162 23.32 -1.65 -18.98
N LEU A 163 24.01 -1.37 -20.09
CA LEU A 163 25.42 -0.92 -20.09
C LEU A 163 25.62 0.39 -19.34
N VAL A 164 24.63 1.28 -19.32
CA VAL A 164 24.72 2.57 -18.61
C VAL A 164 24.07 2.49 -17.23
N ALA A 165 22.91 1.85 -17.14
CA ALA A 165 22.10 1.83 -15.94
C ALA A 165 22.70 0.94 -14.84
N VAL A 166 23.34 -0.19 -15.15
CA VAL A 166 23.91 -1.11 -14.14
C VAL A 166 25.04 -0.45 -13.32
N PRO A 167 26.09 0.16 -13.93
CA PRO A 167 27.14 0.85 -13.17
C PRO A 167 26.59 2.02 -12.35
N ARG A 168 25.72 2.83 -12.97
CA ARG A 168 25.06 3.99 -12.34
C ARG A 168 24.24 3.56 -11.12
N GLN A 169 23.54 2.45 -11.22
CA GLN A 169 22.71 1.89 -10.16
C GLN A 169 23.54 1.35 -8.98
N PHE A 170 24.69 0.71 -9.23
CA PHE A 170 25.60 0.31 -8.15
C PHE A 170 26.26 1.51 -7.48
N TRP A 171 26.62 2.55 -8.25
CA TRP A 171 27.19 3.78 -7.72
C TRP A 171 26.22 4.50 -6.79
N ARG A 172 24.95 4.64 -7.21
CA ARG A 172 23.89 5.28 -6.41
C ARG A 172 23.57 4.50 -5.14
N GLN A 173 23.48 3.17 -5.23
CA GLN A 173 23.26 2.31 -4.06
C GLN A 173 24.38 2.38 -3.02
N ALA A 174 25.58 2.81 -3.41
CA ALA A 174 26.65 3.03 -2.45
C ALA A 174 26.40 4.24 -1.53
N SER A 175 25.42 5.09 -1.83
CA SER A 175 25.00 6.22 -0.99
C SER A 175 23.63 5.94 -0.34
N PRO A 176 23.58 5.61 0.97
CA PRO A 176 22.33 5.32 1.67
C PRO A 176 21.30 6.46 1.61
N SER A 177 21.75 7.72 1.70
CA SER A 177 20.87 8.90 1.69
C SER A 177 20.22 9.15 0.33
N PHE A 178 20.94 8.89 -0.76
CA PHE A 178 20.37 8.98 -2.11
C PHE A 178 19.36 7.85 -2.35
N GLU A 179 19.70 6.62 -1.95
CA GLU A 179 18.82 5.47 -2.08
C GLU A 179 17.52 5.66 -1.27
N LEU A 180 17.61 6.21 -0.06
CA LEU A 180 16.45 6.50 0.79
C LEU A 180 15.51 7.52 0.13
N LYS A 181 16.03 8.64 -0.38
CA LYS A 181 15.23 9.63 -1.11
C LYS A 181 14.49 9.02 -2.30
N ARG A 182 15.17 8.16 -3.07
CA ARG A 182 14.54 7.45 -4.19
C ARG A 182 13.42 6.53 -3.72
N LEU A 183 13.61 5.80 -2.62
CA LEU A 183 12.58 4.91 -2.09
C LEU A 183 11.36 5.67 -1.58
N TYR A 184 11.52 6.87 -1.01
CA TYR A 184 10.37 7.74 -0.68
C TYR A 184 9.56 8.11 -1.91
N CYS A 185 10.21 8.55 -3.00
CA CYS A 185 9.47 8.84 -4.24
C CYS A 185 8.78 7.59 -4.81
N SER A 186 9.46 6.45 -4.76
CA SER A 186 8.87 5.18 -5.18
C SER A 186 7.73 4.71 -4.27
N ALA A 187 7.68 5.14 -3.00
CA ALA A 187 6.63 4.79 -2.07
C ALA A 187 5.28 5.34 -2.55
N VAL A 188 5.24 6.58 -3.03
CA VAL A 188 3.98 7.21 -3.51
C VAL A 188 3.37 6.41 -4.66
N ALA A 189 4.15 6.16 -5.71
CA ALA A 189 3.67 5.39 -6.88
C ALA A 189 3.30 3.94 -6.52
N LEU A 190 4.00 3.33 -5.58
CA LEU A 190 3.71 1.96 -5.15
C LEU A 190 2.49 1.88 -4.24
N ASP A 191 2.24 2.89 -3.41
CA ASP A 191 1.04 2.97 -2.58
C ASP A 191 -0.21 3.20 -3.42
N GLU A 192 -0.13 4.07 -4.44
CA GLU A 192 -1.20 4.28 -5.42
C GLU A 192 -1.53 2.98 -6.17
N ALA A 193 -0.51 2.27 -6.67
CA ALA A 193 -0.70 0.97 -7.32
C ALA A 193 -1.27 -0.09 -6.37
N ARG A 194 -0.82 -0.11 -5.10
CA ARG A 194 -1.33 -1.01 -4.06
C ARG A 194 -2.81 -0.77 -3.80
N LEU A 195 -3.20 0.49 -3.57
CA LEU A 195 -4.59 0.86 -3.34
C LEU A 195 -5.46 0.58 -4.57
N GLY A 196 -5.00 0.90 -5.77
CA GLY A 196 -5.70 0.61 -7.03
C GLY A 196 -6.04 -0.87 -7.18
N THR A 197 -5.06 -1.76 -7.00
CA THR A 197 -5.30 -3.22 -7.07
C THR A 197 -6.18 -3.75 -5.93
N GLN A 198 -6.15 -3.13 -4.75
CA GLN A 198 -7.06 -3.48 -3.65
C GLN A 198 -8.51 -3.14 -3.98
N TYR A 199 -8.76 -2.01 -4.66
CA TYR A 199 -10.09 -1.63 -5.13
C TYR A 199 -10.59 -2.55 -6.24
N GLU A 200 -9.75 -2.87 -7.23
CA GLU A 200 -10.12 -3.79 -8.31
C GLU A 200 -10.46 -5.20 -7.79
N LEU A 201 -9.69 -5.73 -6.83
CA LEU A 201 -10.04 -6.97 -6.13
C LEU A 201 -11.40 -6.87 -5.44
N GLN A 202 -11.70 -5.74 -4.84
CA GLN A 202 -12.95 -5.55 -4.12
C GLN A 202 -14.16 -5.48 -5.05
N ASP A 203 -14.02 -4.81 -6.20
CA ASP A 203 -15.08 -4.69 -7.21
C ASP A 203 -15.35 -6.04 -7.88
N THR A 204 -14.30 -6.80 -8.21
CA THR A 204 -14.45 -8.16 -8.77
C THR A 204 -15.07 -9.14 -7.77
N ILE A 205 -14.75 -9.04 -6.46
CA ILE A 205 -15.45 -9.79 -5.40
C ILE A 205 -16.94 -9.41 -5.37
N ALA A 206 -17.28 -8.11 -5.50
CA ALA A 206 -18.67 -7.66 -5.47
C ALA A 206 -19.48 -8.20 -6.67
N GLU A 207 -18.88 -8.20 -7.86
CA GLU A 207 -19.50 -8.80 -9.06
C GLU A 207 -19.70 -10.31 -8.89
N ALA A 208 -18.69 -11.04 -8.42
CA ALA A 208 -18.78 -12.47 -8.11
C ALA A 208 -19.87 -12.79 -7.07
N ARG A 209 -20.02 -11.95 -6.04
CA ARG A 209 -21.09 -12.05 -5.03
C ARG A 209 -22.48 -11.87 -5.63
N LEU A 210 -22.66 -10.91 -6.53
CA LEU A 210 -23.95 -10.67 -7.17
C LEU A 210 -24.35 -11.87 -8.04
N GLU A 211 -23.42 -12.42 -8.83
CA GLU A 211 -23.68 -13.58 -9.68
C GLU A 211 -23.94 -14.86 -8.89
N THR A 212 -23.17 -15.10 -7.83
CA THR A 212 -23.41 -16.25 -6.93
C THR A 212 -24.73 -16.14 -6.17
N ALA A 213 -25.16 -14.92 -5.79
CA ALA A 213 -26.46 -14.68 -5.17
C ALA A 213 -27.65 -14.86 -6.13
N GLN A 214 -27.45 -14.62 -7.43
CA GLN A 214 -28.46 -14.82 -8.47
C GLN A 214 -28.60 -16.28 -8.93
N ARG A 215 -27.92 -17.24 -8.27
CA ARG A 215 -28.02 -18.68 -8.55
C ARG A 215 -29.49 -19.12 -8.47
N SER A 216 -30.17 -19.16 -9.61
CA SER A 216 -31.58 -19.56 -9.69
C SER A 216 -31.71 -21.06 -9.42
N ALA A 217 -32.67 -21.44 -8.59
CA ALA A 217 -32.94 -22.83 -8.25
C ALA A 217 -33.59 -23.64 -9.39
N GLN A 218 -33.69 -23.08 -10.61
CA GLN A 218 -34.62 -23.54 -11.64
C GLN A 218 -34.03 -24.38 -12.77
N PHE A 219 -32.70 -24.50 -12.91
CA PHE A 219 -32.08 -25.41 -13.88
C PHE A 219 -30.86 -26.13 -13.29
N TRP A 220 -30.97 -27.45 -13.12
CA TRP A 220 -29.90 -28.30 -12.57
C TRP A 220 -29.01 -28.84 -13.69
N ASP A 221 -27.99 -28.06 -14.11
CA ASP A 221 -26.90 -28.56 -14.95
C ASP A 221 -25.64 -28.85 -14.10
N PRO A 222 -25.09 -30.08 -14.11
CA PRO A 222 -23.87 -30.44 -13.37
C PRO A 222 -22.62 -29.63 -13.72
N SER A 223 -22.56 -29.01 -14.89
CA SER A 223 -21.46 -28.14 -15.33
C SER A 223 -21.55 -26.76 -14.69
N LEU A 224 -22.75 -26.18 -14.66
CA LEU A 224 -23.05 -24.88 -14.03
C LEU A 224 -22.88 -24.95 -12.50
N GLU A 225 -23.31 -26.05 -11.88
CA GLU A 225 -23.12 -26.27 -10.44
C GLU A 225 -21.65 -26.32 -10.04
N ARG A 226 -20.82 -27.02 -10.84
CA ARG A 226 -19.36 -27.04 -10.63
C ARG A 226 -18.72 -25.66 -10.83
N ALA A 227 -19.18 -24.90 -11.83
CA ALA A 227 -18.72 -23.54 -12.07
C ALA A 227 -18.99 -22.62 -10.86
N PHE A 228 -20.23 -22.61 -10.35
CA PHE A 228 -20.60 -21.84 -9.16
C PHE A 228 -19.85 -22.28 -7.90
N ALA A 229 -19.66 -23.59 -7.69
CA ALA A 229 -18.94 -24.10 -6.52
C ALA A 229 -17.46 -23.66 -6.54
N LEU A 230 -16.80 -23.69 -7.70
CA LEU A 230 -15.42 -23.23 -7.85
C LEU A 230 -15.31 -21.71 -7.70
N LEU A 231 -16.21 -20.94 -8.31
CA LEU A 231 -16.27 -19.48 -8.16
C LEU A 231 -16.50 -19.06 -6.70
N GLN A 232 -17.34 -19.78 -5.97
CA GLN A 232 -17.60 -19.49 -4.55
C GLN A 232 -16.35 -19.76 -3.69
N LEU A 233 -15.66 -20.88 -3.91
CA LEU A 233 -14.42 -21.18 -3.17
C LEU A 233 -13.34 -20.11 -3.41
N THR A 234 -13.14 -19.69 -4.65
CA THR A 234 -12.15 -18.64 -4.95
C THR A 234 -12.58 -17.28 -4.40
N MET A 235 -13.88 -16.97 -4.41
CA MET A 235 -14.43 -15.77 -3.78
C MET A 235 -14.16 -15.75 -2.27
N GLU A 236 -14.41 -16.85 -1.56
CA GLU A 236 -14.11 -16.95 -0.11
C GLU A 236 -12.62 -16.74 0.19
N GLU A 237 -11.72 -17.29 -0.64
CA GLU A 237 -10.27 -17.05 -0.52
C GLU A 237 -9.90 -15.59 -0.78
N CYS A 238 -10.50 -14.96 -1.79
CA CYS A 238 -10.27 -13.55 -2.13
C CYS A 238 -10.80 -12.61 -1.05
N GLU A 239 -11.92 -12.95 -0.41
CA GLU A 239 -12.48 -12.20 0.71
C GLU A 239 -11.55 -12.23 1.93
N LEU A 240 -11.01 -13.41 2.27
CA LEU A 240 -10.00 -13.54 3.32
C LEU A 240 -8.75 -12.72 3.00
N LEU A 241 -8.27 -12.80 1.76
CA LEU A 241 -7.12 -11.98 1.32
C LEU A 241 -7.43 -10.49 1.42
N HIS A 242 -8.59 -10.03 0.96
CA HIS A 242 -8.98 -8.63 1.07
C HIS A 242 -9.02 -8.18 2.54
N LEU A 243 -9.56 -9.01 3.43
CA LEU A 243 -9.54 -8.76 4.88
C LEU A 243 -8.12 -8.67 5.45
N GLU A 244 -7.22 -9.59 5.07
CA GLU A 244 -5.81 -9.52 5.47
C GLU A 244 -5.14 -8.23 4.99
N LEU A 245 -5.40 -7.85 3.73
CA LEU A 245 -4.81 -6.67 3.10
C LEU A 245 -5.35 -5.33 3.63
N THR A 246 -6.55 -5.34 4.21
CA THR A 246 -7.19 -4.15 4.81
C THR A 246 -7.17 -4.18 6.34
N ASN A 247 -6.46 -5.12 6.97
CA ASN A 247 -6.45 -5.34 8.42
C ASN A 247 -7.87 -5.46 9.01
N GLY A 248 -8.76 -6.17 8.32
CA GLY A 248 -10.14 -6.39 8.73
C GLY A 248 -11.07 -5.21 8.48
N VAL A 249 -10.76 -4.35 7.49
CA VAL A 249 -11.65 -3.28 7.03
C VAL A 249 -12.32 -3.67 5.70
N PRO A 250 -13.56 -4.22 5.67
CA PRO A 250 -14.36 -4.24 4.46
C PRO A 250 -14.42 -2.88 3.80
N GLY A 251 -13.90 -2.79 2.58
CA GLY A 251 -14.20 -1.68 1.70
C GLY A 251 -15.68 -1.68 1.30
N ARG A 252 -16.23 -0.49 1.05
CA ARG A 252 -17.56 -0.36 0.41
C ARG A 252 -17.39 -0.67 -1.08
N PRO A 253 -18.13 -1.63 -1.66
CA PRO A 253 -18.07 -1.87 -3.10
C PRO A 253 -18.34 -0.55 -3.83
N HIS A 254 -17.53 -0.24 -4.85
CA HIS A 254 -17.82 0.90 -5.68
C HIS A 254 -19.16 0.62 -6.39
N GLN A 255 -20.09 1.57 -6.34
CA GLN A 255 -21.25 1.48 -7.23
C GLN A 255 -20.69 1.50 -8.66
N PRO A 256 -21.00 0.49 -9.50
CA PRO A 256 -20.57 0.52 -10.89
C PRO A 256 -21.08 1.82 -11.51
N ALA A 257 -20.20 2.51 -12.25
CA ALA A 257 -20.55 3.74 -12.92
C ALA A 257 -21.90 3.58 -13.63
N CYS A 258 -22.83 4.50 -13.33
CA CYS A 258 -24.15 4.54 -13.93
C CYS A 258 -24.01 4.67 -15.46
N GLY A 259 -24.01 3.54 -16.15
CA GLY A 259 -23.72 3.46 -17.58
C GLY A 259 -23.82 2.05 -18.18
N SER A 260 -23.61 0.98 -17.40
CA SER A 260 -23.95 -0.38 -17.83
C SER A 260 -25.26 -0.81 -17.18
N THR A 261 -26.35 -0.69 -17.95
CA THR A 261 -27.64 -1.31 -17.63
C THR A 261 -27.44 -2.77 -17.24
N PRO A 262 -27.97 -3.25 -16.09
CA PRO A 262 -28.05 -4.67 -15.84
C PRO A 262 -28.93 -5.25 -16.93
N ARG A 263 -28.35 -6.09 -17.79
CA ARG A 263 -29.08 -6.79 -18.85
C ARG A 263 -30.09 -7.68 -18.13
N ARG A 264 -31.35 -7.24 -18.09
CA ARG A 264 -32.47 -8.06 -17.62
C ARG A 264 -32.65 -9.19 -18.62
N LEU A 265 -31.95 -10.30 -18.42
CA LEU A 265 -32.07 -11.52 -19.21
C LEU A 265 -33.18 -12.39 -18.61
N GLU A 266 -34.41 -11.92 -18.77
CA GLU A 266 -35.59 -12.78 -18.76
C GLU A 266 -35.72 -13.40 -20.15
N GLN A 267 -34.90 -14.41 -20.44
CA GLN A 267 -35.07 -15.31 -21.58
C GLN A 267 -34.21 -16.55 -21.31
N ALA A 268 -34.69 -17.73 -21.70
CA ALA A 268 -33.98 -18.99 -21.52
C ALA A 268 -32.56 -18.89 -22.11
N GLU A 269 -31.58 -18.65 -21.25
CA GLU A 269 -30.18 -18.53 -21.67
C GLU A 269 -29.61 -19.92 -21.93
N ASP A 270 -29.00 -20.10 -23.10
CA ASP A 270 -28.17 -21.26 -23.37
C ASP A 270 -27.13 -21.43 -22.24
N VAL A 271 -26.97 -22.66 -21.75
CA VAL A 271 -26.08 -22.96 -20.61
C VAL A 271 -24.60 -22.67 -20.94
N ALA A 272 -24.19 -22.90 -22.19
CA ALA A 272 -22.81 -22.72 -22.65
C ALA A 272 -22.28 -21.28 -22.48
N PRO A 273 -22.93 -20.21 -23.02
CA PRO A 273 -22.45 -18.85 -22.83
C PRO A 273 -22.44 -18.39 -21.37
N ARG A 274 -23.32 -18.94 -20.53
CA ARG A 274 -23.34 -18.63 -19.09
C ARG A 274 -22.16 -19.26 -18.33
N VAL A 275 -21.79 -20.50 -18.67
CA VAL A 275 -20.57 -21.14 -18.13
C VAL A 275 -19.31 -20.39 -18.57
N ASP A 276 -19.27 -19.88 -19.80
CA ASP A 276 -18.16 -19.08 -20.31
C ASP A 276 -18.04 -17.72 -19.58
N TYR A 277 -19.16 -17.06 -19.29
CA TYR A 277 -19.16 -15.83 -18.48
C TYR A 277 -18.68 -16.08 -17.04
N LEU A 278 -19.19 -17.12 -16.38
CA LEU A 278 -18.73 -17.50 -15.03
C LEU A 278 -17.24 -17.85 -15.02
N ALA A 279 -16.74 -18.48 -16.08
CA ALA A 279 -15.33 -18.74 -16.25
C ALA A 279 -14.55 -17.42 -16.35
N GLN A 280 -14.97 -16.47 -17.19
CA GLN A 280 -14.33 -15.14 -17.30
C GLN A 280 -14.27 -14.42 -15.94
N LEU A 281 -15.37 -14.42 -15.19
CA LEU A 281 -15.43 -13.81 -13.86
C LEU A 281 -14.50 -14.49 -12.85
N HIS A 282 -14.45 -15.83 -12.85
CA HIS A 282 -13.48 -16.59 -12.06
C HIS A 282 -12.03 -16.26 -12.42
N GLY A 283 -11.73 -16.07 -13.71
CA GLY A 283 -10.43 -15.63 -14.20
C GLY A 283 -10.04 -14.23 -13.72
N ALA A 284 -10.97 -13.27 -13.83
CA ALA A 284 -10.77 -11.89 -13.38
C ALA A 284 -10.52 -11.82 -11.86
N LEU A 285 -11.32 -12.54 -11.08
CA LEU A 285 -11.18 -12.62 -9.62
C LEU A 285 -9.82 -13.19 -9.21
N ARG A 286 -9.36 -14.27 -9.86
CA ARG A 286 -8.03 -14.85 -9.62
C ARG A 286 -6.93 -13.85 -9.95
N GLN A 287 -7.02 -13.17 -11.09
CA GLN A 287 -6.01 -12.19 -11.52
C GLN A 287 -5.93 -11.01 -10.54
N ALA A 288 -7.07 -10.43 -10.16
CA ALA A 288 -7.13 -9.33 -9.21
C ALA A 288 -6.54 -9.71 -7.83
N SER A 289 -6.78 -10.94 -7.37
CA SER A 289 -6.21 -11.44 -6.10
C SER A 289 -4.68 -11.55 -6.14
N ILE A 290 -4.13 -12.04 -7.26
CA ILE A 290 -2.68 -12.19 -7.48
C ILE A 290 -2.02 -10.82 -7.53
N GLU A 291 -2.65 -9.86 -8.20
CA GLU A 291 -2.14 -8.49 -8.33
C GLU A 291 -2.17 -7.73 -7.00
N ALA A 292 -3.28 -7.82 -6.25
CA ALA A 292 -3.40 -7.21 -4.92
C ALA A 292 -2.36 -7.76 -3.92
N ARG A 293 -2.14 -9.09 -3.93
CA ARG A 293 -1.11 -9.72 -3.09
C ARG A 293 0.30 -9.25 -3.47
N ARG A 294 0.56 -9.13 -4.77
CA ARG A 294 1.86 -8.72 -5.33
C ARG A 294 2.21 -7.28 -4.96
N THR A 295 1.29 -6.34 -5.15
CA THR A 295 1.51 -4.93 -4.82
C THR A 295 1.69 -4.74 -3.32
N ALA A 296 0.91 -5.46 -2.50
CA ALA A 296 1.08 -5.46 -1.04
C ALA A 296 2.45 -6.00 -0.59
N CYS A 297 2.92 -7.12 -1.16
CA CYS A 297 4.26 -7.62 -0.81
C CYS A 297 5.38 -6.66 -1.24
N ARG A 298 5.26 -6.04 -2.43
CA ARG A 298 6.23 -5.03 -2.89
C ARG A 298 6.26 -3.83 -1.94
N TRP A 299 5.10 -3.40 -1.48
CA TRP A 299 4.97 -2.34 -0.49
C TRP A 299 5.72 -2.69 0.80
N GLU A 300 5.47 -3.87 1.36
CA GLU A 300 6.16 -4.34 2.57
C GLU A 300 7.68 -4.41 2.40
N GLU A 301 8.17 -4.88 1.25
CA GLU A 301 9.61 -4.90 0.93
C GLU A 301 10.19 -3.48 0.87
N LEU A 302 9.49 -2.55 0.22
CA LEU A 302 9.89 -1.15 0.12
C LEU A 302 9.97 -0.50 1.51
N ILE A 303 8.94 -0.66 2.34
CA ILE A 303 8.91 -0.13 3.71
C ILE A 303 10.05 -0.70 4.54
N ASN A 304 10.25 -2.02 4.52
CA ASN A 304 11.36 -2.67 5.23
C ASN A 304 12.72 -2.08 4.84
N ARG A 305 12.91 -1.80 3.56
CA ARG A 305 14.15 -1.22 3.05
C ARG A 305 14.31 0.25 3.45
N CYS A 306 13.22 1.03 3.46
CA CYS A 306 13.24 2.42 3.93
C CYS A 306 13.65 2.49 5.40
N LEU A 307 12.97 1.72 6.25
CA LEU A 307 13.24 1.69 7.70
C LEU A 307 14.69 1.27 8.00
N LEU A 308 15.20 0.26 7.28
CA LEU A 308 16.59 -0.16 7.42
C LEU A 308 17.57 0.96 7.05
N LEU A 309 17.30 1.71 5.98
CA LEU A 309 18.17 2.80 5.53
C LEU A 309 18.09 4.03 6.45
N GLU A 310 16.92 4.36 6.99
CA GLU A 310 16.76 5.40 8.02
C GLU A 310 17.58 5.05 9.29
N ASP A 311 17.48 3.80 9.76
CA ASP A 311 18.26 3.32 10.90
C ASP A 311 19.77 3.43 10.67
N ILE A 312 20.22 3.14 9.43
CA ILE A 312 21.62 3.29 9.02
C ILE A 312 22.02 4.77 8.99
N GLU A 313 21.17 5.66 8.47
CA GLU A 313 21.45 7.10 8.40
C GLU A 313 21.59 7.71 9.80
N VAL A 314 20.66 7.41 10.71
CA VAL A 314 20.72 7.87 12.12
C VAL A 314 22.01 7.39 12.80
N ARG A 315 22.43 6.14 12.57
CA ARG A 315 23.68 5.59 13.13
C ARG A 315 24.94 6.24 12.59
N ILE A 316 24.94 6.67 11.32
CA ILE A 316 26.08 7.35 10.69
C ILE A 316 26.22 8.78 11.24
N PHE A 317 25.11 9.49 11.46
CA PHE A 317 25.11 10.88 11.95
C PHE A 317 25.30 10.99 13.47
N PHE A 318 24.83 10.02 14.28
CA PHE A 318 24.91 10.07 15.74
C PHE A 318 25.61 8.85 16.37
N PRO A 319 26.93 8.63 16.13
CA PRO A 319 27.65 7.45 16.64
C PRO A 319 27.84 7.44 18.17
N ARG A 320 27.73 8.58 18.86
CA ARG A 320 27.97 8.69 20.32
C ARG A 320 26.76 8.35 21.19
N PHE A 321 25.54 8.52 20.69
CA PHE A 321 24.31 8.39 21.50
C PHE A 321 23.92 6.94 21.83
N TRP A 322 24.42 5.96 21.05
CA TRP A 322 23.98 4.57 21.14
C TRP A 322 24.91 3.63 21.93
N LYS A 323 26.08 4.09 22.38
CA LYS A 323 26.97 3.27 23.22
C LYS A 323 26.40 2.95 24.62
N HIS A 324 25.43 3.72 25.10
CA HIS A 324 24.85 3.54 26.44
C HIS A 324 23.50 2.82 26.48
N ARG A 325 22.86 2.51 25.34
CA ARG A 325 21.49 1.96 25.32
C ARG A 325 21.38 0.47 24.95
N LEU A 326 22.50 -0.20 24.66
CA LEU A 326 22.57 -1.64 24.39
C LEU A 326 23.20 -2.44 25.54
N PHE A 327 23.64 -1.77 26.61
CA PHE A 327 24.01 -2.39 27.88
C PHE A 327 23.26 -1.66 29.00
N GLY A 328 22.03 -2.06 29.27
CA GLY A 328 21.38 -1.71 30.52
C GLY A 328 21.96 -2.58 31.64
N PRO A 329 22.45 -2.02 32.76
CA PRO A 329 22.58 -2.78 33.99
C PRO A 329 21.16 -3.12 34.48
N GLY A 330 20.97 -4.37 34.89
CA GLY A 330 19.73 -4.84 35.48
C GLY A 330 19.33 -4.03 36.71
N ALA A 331 18.02 -4.07 36.96
CA ALA A 331 17.34 -3.50 38.11
C ALA A 331 18.14 -3.64 39.42
N LEU A 332 18.31 -2.52 40.12
CA LEU A 332 18.55 -2.50 41.55
C LEU A 332 17.63 -1.45 42.16
N TYR A 333 16.61 -1.99 42.83
CA TYR A 333 15.90 -1.36 43.94
C TYR A 333 16.93 -0.79 44.91
N ASP A 334 16.76 0.46 45.32
CA ASP A 334 17.39 0.98 46.53
C ASP A 334 16.30 1.60 47.41
N GLY A 335 15.83 0.78 48.34
CA GLY A 335 14.99 1.17 49.47
C GLY A 335 15.85 1.10 50.73
N THR A 336 16.20 2.27 51.25
CA THR A 336 16.95 2.48 52.48
C THR A 336 16.31 1.78 53.69
N GLY A 337 17.10 1.06 54.49
CA GLY A 337 16.65 0.55 55.79
C GLY A 337 17.63 -0.36 56.52
N ALA A 338 18.55 0.25 57.28
CA ALA A 338 19.08 -0.16 58.58
C ALA A 338 19.52 -1.62 58.90
N ARG A 339 20.71 -1.67 59.53
CA ARG A 339 21.17 -2.52 60.66
C ARG A 339 21.76 -3.92 60.41
N GLU A 340 23.04 -4.00 60.80
CA GLU A 340 23.64 -4.95 61.75
C GLU A 340 23.69 -6.47 61.43
N SER A 341 24.92 -6.90 61.11
CA SER A 341 25.70 -7.92 61.83
C SER A 341 25.42 -9.44 61.66
N LEU A 342 26.56 -10.17 61.59
CA LEU A 342 26.82 -11.56 61.99
C LEU A 342 26.72 -12.71 60.94
N GLY A 343 27.90 -13.29 60.66
CA GLY A 343 28.16 -14.74 60.75
C GLY A 343 27.93 -15.62 59.51
N GLY A 344 29.01 -16.17 58.93
CA GLY A 344 28.95 -17.39 58.08
C GLY A 344 28.89 -18.68 58.93
N PRO A 345 29.27 -19.87 58.41
CA PRO A 345 29.35 -20.39 57.03
C PRO A 345 28.63 -21.76 56.86
N GLY A 346 28.46 -22.25 55.62
CA GLY A 346 28.14 -23.67 55.36
C GLY A 346 27.57 -23.97 53.96
N GLY A 347 28.39 -24.52 53.06
CA GLY A 347 27.91 -25.23 51.86
C GLY A 347 27.58 -26.71 52.16
N PRO A 348 27.52 -27.64 51.17
CA PRO A 348 27.40 -27.50 49.71
C PRO A 348 26.30 -28.41 49.08
N GLY A 349 25.95 -28.21 47.80
CA GLY A 349 25.09 -29.14 47.05
C GLY A 349 24.75 -28.68 45.62
N ALA A 350 25.52 -29.19 44.66
CA ALA A 350 25.49 -28.98 43.20
C ALA A 350 24.12 -29.28 42.50
N PRO A 351 23.89 -29.02 41.17
CA PRO A 351 24.87 -28.71 40.13
C PRO A 351 24.57 -27.52 39.20
N GLN A 352 25.68 -27.02 38.63
CA GLN A 352 25.75 -26.07 37.53
C GLN A 352 25.24 -26.68 36.21
N PHE A 353 24.35 -25.96 35.52
CA PHE A 353 24.24 -26.02 34.06
C PHE A 353 24.63 -24.64 33.50
N PRO A 354 25.68 -24.55 32.66
CA PRO A 354 26.16 -23.27 32.15
C PRO A 354 25.31 -22.77 30.98
N CYS A 355 24.79 -21.55 31.12
CA CYS A 355 24.42 -20.69 29.99
C CYS A 355 25.70 -20.34 29.21
N GLU A 356 26.12 -21.19 28.28
CA GLU A 356 27.04 -20.77 27.23
C GLU A 356 26.26 -20.09 26.09
N LEU A 357 26.15 -18.77 26.20
CA LEU A 357 25.91 -17.88 25.08
C LEU A 357 27.18 -17.91 24.19
N ARG A 358 27.30 -18.92 23.33
CA ARG A 358 28.37 -18.96 22.32
C ARG A 358 28.10 -17.92 21.24
N LEU A 359 28.75 -16.77 21.43
CA LEU A 359 29.37 -15.97 20.38
C LEU A 359 29.88 -16.89 19.25
N CYS A 360 29.21 -16.88 18.10
CA CYS A 360 29.78 -17.42 16.87
C CYS A 360 30.90 -16.49 16.39
N GLN A 361 32.11 -16.80 16.83
CA GLN A 361 33.34 -16.43 16.13
C GLN A 361 33.29 -16.96 14.69
N LEU A 362 33.46 -16.06 13.73
CA LEU A 362 33.73 -16.38 12.32
C LEU A 362 35.22 -16.72 12.17
N PRO A 363 35.60 -17.92 11.68
CA PRO A 363 36.95 -18.14 11.19
C PRO A 363 37.07 -17.58 9.77
N VAL A 364 37.75 -16.44 9.67
CA VAL A 364 38.36 -15.94 8.45
C VAL A 364 39.45 -16.94 8.04
N LEU A 365 39.27 -17.69 6.93
CA LEU A 365 40.32 -18.33 6.06
C LEU A 365 39.92 -19.62 5.30
N ARG A 366 38.67 -19.80 4.89
CA ARG A 366 38.25 -20.76 3.84
C ARG A 366 37.06 -20.14 3.11
N THR A 367 37.02 -19.81 1.82
CA THR A 367 37.80 -20.12 0.63
C THR A 367 37.51 -19.01 -0.41
N ALA A 368 38.49 -18.63 -1.23
CA ALA A 368 38.37 -17.61 -2.28
C ALA A 368 37.26 -17.91 -3.33
N TRP A 369 36.78 -19.15 -3.38
CA TRP A 369 35.64 -19.60 -4.19
C TRP A 369 34.28 -19.03 -3.76
N HIS A 370 34.09 -18.73 -2.47
CA HIS A 370 32.88 -18.07 -1.99
C HIS A 370 32.77 -16.63 -2.51
N LYS A 371 33.87 -15.96 -2.89
CA LYS A 371 33.83 -14.54 -3.30
C LYS A 371 33.39 -14.33 -4.74
N LEU A 372 33.63 -15.28 -5.65
CA LEU A 372 33.12 -15.26 -7.03
C LEU A 372 31.63 -15.67 -7.10
N VAL A 373 31.25 -16.69 -6.33
CA VAL A 373 29.83 -17.02 -6.12
C VAL A 373 29.11 -15.88 -5.40
N VAL A 374 29.78 -15.12 -4.53
CA VAL A 374 29.25 -13.88 -3.92
C VAL A 374 29.19 -12.72 -4.91
N LEU A 375 29.95 -12.69 -6.01
CA LEU A 375 29.80 -11.65 -7.05
C LEU A 375 28.52 -11.90 -7.86
N TRP A 376 28.29 -13.14 -8.26
CA TRP A 376 27.05 -13.59 -8.92
C TRP A 376 25.84 -13.54 -7.97
N LEU A 377 26.02 -13.97 -6.72
CA LEU A 377 25.03 -13.81 -5.66
C LEU A 377 24.94 -12.36 -5.17
N SER A 378 25.83 -11.43 -5.50
CA SER A 378 25.70 -10.03 -5.06
C SER A 378 24.73 -9.23 -5.94
N ILE A 379 24.54 -9.67 -7.18
CA ILE A 379 23.36 -9.32 -7.99
C ILE A 379 22.09 -9.89 -7.34
N LEU A 380 22.18 -11.02 -6.63
CA LEU A 380 21.10 -11.61 -5.80
C LEU A 380 21.10 -11.13 -4.32
N ARG A 381 22.11 -10.41 -3.79
CA ARG A 381 22.21 -10.03 -2.35
C ARG A 381 21.39 -8.80 -1.99
N ARG A 382 20.66 -8.23 -2.94
CA ARG A 382 19.48 -7.39 -2.63
C ARG A 382 18.38 -8.17 -1.87
N TRP A 383 18.56 -9.47 -1.65
CA TRP A 383 17.50 -10.41 -1.24
C TRP A 383 17.85 -11.24 0.00
N LYS A 384 18.33 -10.57 1.07
CA LYS A 384 18.44 -11.22 2.39
C LYS A 384 18.29 -10.22 3.53
N LEU A 385 17.14 -10.25 4.20
CA LEU A 385 16.90 -9.81 5.59
C LEU A 385 16.57 -11.07 6.43
N PRO A 386 16.69 -11.03 7.77
CA PRO A 386 16.82 -12.23 8.59
C PRO A 386 15.55 -13.10 8.58
N ARG A 387 15.75 -14.42 8.47
CA ARG A 387 14.69 -15.43 8.63
C ARG A 387 14.12 -15.35 10.06
N GLN A 388 12.87 -14.94 10.22
CA GLN A 388 12.05 -15.46 11.32
C GLN A 388 11.64 -16.89 10.96
N ARG A 389 12.04 -17.85 11.79
CA ARG A 389 11.51 -19.23 11.74
C ARG A 389 10.07 -19.18 12.23
N GLN A 390 9.12 -19.52 11.37
CA GLN A 390 7.85 -20.10 11.78
C GLN A 390 7.99 -21.61 11.54
N ASP A 391 8.50 -22.32 12.53
CA ASP A 391 8.35 -23.77 12.61
C ASP A 391 7.16 -24.02 13.55
N GLY A 392 6.00 -24.35 12.97
CA GLY A 392 4.87 -24.97 13.66
C GLY A 392 4.65 -26.37 13.06
N PRO A 393 4.38 -27.41 13.87
CA PRO A 393 4.48 -28.79 13.42
C PRO A 393 3.34 -29.14 12.46
N SER A 394 3.74 -29.63 11.28
CA SER A 394 2.90 -30.42 10.40
C SER A 394 2.57 -31.75 11.09
N ASN A 395 1.27 -32.02 11.31
CA ASN A 395 0.63 -33.33 11.14
C ASN A 395 -0.79 -33.31 11.72
N GLU A 396 -1.79 -32.83 10.98
CA GLU A 396 -3.19 -33.21 11.25
C GLU A 396 -3.97 -33.48 9.95
N CYS A 397 -4.76 -34.54 10.00
CA CYS A 397 -5.42 -35.25 8.90
C CYS A 397 -6.59 -34.46 8.26
N PRO A 398 -6.88 -34.61 6.95
CA PRO A 398 -7.93 -33.86 6.24
C PRO A 398 -9.37 -34.06 6.76
N MET A 399 -9.61 -35.02 7.65
CA MET A 399 -10.94 -35.27 8.22
C MET A 399 -11.31 -34.38 9.42
N CYS A 400 -10.34 -33.81 10.16
CA CYS A 400 -10.67 -32.92 11.29
C CYS A 400 -11.15 -31.53 10.85
N ARG A 401 -10.79 -31.08 9.63
CA ARG A 401 -11.23 -29.80 9.07
C ARG A 401 -12.72 -29.76 8.68
N ARG A 402 -13.35 -30.92 8.48
CA ARG A 402 -14.80 -31.02 8.15
C ARG A 402 -15.71 -31.00 9.38
N GLN A 403 -15.19 -31.26 10.57
CA GLN A 403 -16.00 -31.30 11.80
C GLN A 403 -16.18 -29.90 12.41
N MET A 404 -15.17 -29.01 12.34
CA MET A 404 -15.30 -27.62 12.81
C MET A 404 -16.27 -26.76 11.98
N LEU A 405 -16.55 -27.13 10.72
CA LEU A 405 -17.46 -26.39 9.83
C LEU A 405 -18.95 -26.76 10.01
N LYS A 406 -19.28 -27.75 10.85
CA LYS A 406 -20.68 -28.16 11.11
C LYS A 406 -21.29 -27.54 12.38
N ASP A 407 -20.48 -27.01 13.29
CA ASP A 407 -20.98 -26.40 14.54
C ASP A 407 -21.23 -24.88 14.41
N CYS A 408 -20.90 -24.24 13.28
CA CYS A 408 -21.22 -22.82 13.02
C CYS A 408 -22.62 -22.60 12.41
N ARG A 409 -23.60 -23.42 12.78
CA ARG A 409 -24.98 -23.28 12.29
C ARG A 409 -25.97 -23.21 13.45
N THR A 410 -25.73 -22.32 14.40
CA THR A 410 -26.72 -21.85 15.37
C THR A 410 -26.15 -20.65 16.10
N GLU A 411 -26.55 -19.45 15.65
CA GLU A 411 -26.71 -18.18 16.39
C GLU A 411 -26.63 -17.03 15.37
N GLY A 412 -27.80 -16.74 14.80
CA GLY A 412 -28.00 -15.52 14.02
C GLY A 412 -28.20 -14.35 14.96
N SER A 413 -27.15 -13.59 15.21
CA SER A 413 -27.20 -12.17 15.59
C SER A 413 -25.76 -11.69 15.79
N LEU A 414 -25.22 -10.86 14.89
CA LEU A 414 -24.12 -9.92 15.15
C LEU A 414 -23.77 -9.19 13.84
N PHE A 415 -24.55 -8.16 13.56
CA PHE A 415 -24.20 -7.08 12.63
C PHE A 415 -23.98 -5.83 13.49
N ILE A 416 -23.03 -4.98 13.08
CA ILE A 416 -22.56 -3.71 13.71
C ILE A 416 -21.26 -3.88 14.51
N GLN A 417 -20.10 -3.79 13.86
CA GLN A 417 -18.86 -3.33 14.51
C GLN A 417 -17.94 -2.64 13.49
N ARG A 418 -17.83 -1.31 13.57
CA ARG A 418 -16.67 -0.55 13.09
C ARG A 418 -16.60 0.83 13.75
N ASN A 419 -15.39 1.19 14.17
CA ASN A 419 -14.91 2.48 14.68
C ASN A 419 -15.44 2.95 16.05
N THR A 420 -14.81 2.48 17.12
CA THR A 420 -14.81 3.12 18.46
C THR A 420 -13.41 3.05 19.10
N LYS A 421 -12.35 3.54 18.42
CA LYS A 421 -11.00 3.68 19.00
C LYS A 421 -10.84 5.01 19.74
N CYS A 422 -11.51 5.19 20.89
CA CYS A 422 -11.22 6.34 21.75
C CYS A 422 -10.86 6.04 23.21
N LEU A 423 -10.97 4.79 23.64
CA LEU A 423 -10.66 4.40 25.02
C LEU A 423 -9.62 3.27 25.03
N ASP A 424 -8.34 3.61 25.19
CA ASP A 424 -7.23 2.68 25.48
C ASP A 424 -7.21 2.27 26.98
N SER A 425 -8.38 2.16 27.61
CA SER A 425 -8.46 1.54 28.93
C SER A 425 -8.65 0.05 28.73
N GLY A 426 -7.88 -0.79 29.44
CA GLY A 426 -7.97 -2.26 29.48
C GLY A 426 -9.31 -2.85 29.96
N VAL A 427 -10.42 -2.24 29.57
CA VAL A 427 -11.77 -2.80 29.58
C VAL A 427 -11.91 -3.56 28.26
N GLY A 428 -11.83 -4.89 28.29
CA GLY A 428 -11.99 -5.71 27.09
C GLY A 428 -13.25 -5.35 26.29
N GLU A 429 -13.24 -5.59 24.98
CA GLU A 429 -14.28 -5.20 24.01
C GLU A 429 -15.73 -5.51 24.44
N LYS A 430 -15.96 -6.55 25.27
CA LYS A 430 -17.27 -6.84 25.90
C LYS A 430 -17.80 -5.74 26.84
N GLY A 431 -16.97 -4.76 27.23
CA GLY A 431 -17.36 -3.62 28.05
C GLY A 431 -17.75 -2.37 27.26
N LEU A 432 -17.30 -2.20 26.02
CA LEU A 432 -17.68 -1.07 25.15
C LEU A 432 -18.96 -1.32 24.35
N GLU A 433 -19.30 -2.59 24.06
CA GLU A 433 -20.62 -2.95 23.51
C GLU A 433 -21.78 -2.60 24.45
N LYS A 434 -21.52 -2.43 25.75
CA LYS A 434 -22.51 -1.95 26.72
C LYS A 434 -22.64 -0.42 26.75
N GLY A 435 -21.92 0.30 25.90
CA GLY A 435 -21.77 1.76 25.96
C GLY A 435 -22.76 2.57 25.10
N PHE A 436 -23.36 1.94 24.09
CA PHE A 436 -24.29 2.58 23.15
C PHE A 436 -25.47 1.66 22.82
N GLU A 437 -26.69 2.09 23.17
CA GLU A 437 -27.91 1.47 22.66
C GLU A 437 -28.29 2.16 21.34
N CYS A 438 -28.15 1.42 20.23
CA CYS A 438 -28.60 1.88 18.92
C CYS A 438 -30.00 1.33 18.65
N LEU A 439 -30.98 2.23 18.52
CA LEU A 439 -32.37 1.88 18.22
C LEU A 439 -32.72 2.39 16.82
N ASP A 440 -33.23 1.49 15.97
CA ASP A 440 -33.93 1.86 14.73
C ASP A 440 -35.29 2.40 15.16
N LEU A 441 -35.48 3.72 15.08
CA LEU A 441 -36.78 4.34 15.36
C LEU A 441 -37.58 4.43 14.06
N GLU A 442 -38.86 4.75 14.18
CA GLU A 442 -39.75 4.85 13.03
C GLU A 442 -39.35 6.00 12.07
N LYS A 443 -39.87 5.93 10.85
CA LYS A 443 -39.67 6.96 9.83
C LYS A 443 -40.35 8.26 10.24
N VAL A 444 -39.79 9.38 9.81
CA VAL A 444 -40.45 10.69 9.93
C VAL A 444 -41.83 10.60 9.28
N SER A 445 -42.89 10.91 10.03
CA SER A 445 -44.26 10.59 9.65
C SER A 445 -44.87 11.54 8.61
N THR A 446 -44.08 12.45 8.04
CA THR A 446 -44.51 13.44 7.05
C THR A 446 -43.60 13.38 5.82
N SER A 447 -44.17 13.49 4.62
CA SER A 447 -43.40 13.58 3.38
C SER A 447 -42.88 14.99 3.09
N GLN A 448 -43.20 15.98 3.94
CA GLN A 448 -42.75 17.38 3.77
C GLN A 448 -41.30 17.58 4.23
N VAL A 449 -40.72 16.57 4.89
CA VAL A 449 -39.30 16.50 5.23
C VAL A 449 -38.70 15.47 4.27
N ASP A 450 -38.13 15.94 3.18
CA ASP A 450 -37.56 15.09 2.11
C ASP A 450 -36.15 15.49 1.66
N GLU A 451 -35.63 16.65 2.09
CA GLU A 451 -34.26 17.14 1.86
C GLU A 451 -33.63 17.60 3.20
N CYS A 452 -33.70 16.75 4.23
CA CYS A 452 -33.33 17.11 5.60
C CYS A 452 -31.82 17.39 5.78
N SER A 453 -31.42 18.67 5.80
CA SER A 453 -30.01 19.07 5.96
C SER A 453 -29.61 19.34 7.42
N GLY A 454 -30.46 19.98 8.24
CA GLY A 454 -30.14 20.35 9.63
C GLY A 454 -31.08 19.77 10.70
N LEU A 455 -30.55 19.60 11.92
CA LEU A 455 -31.27 19.04 13.06
C LEU A 455 -30.82 19.68 14.37
N ALA A 456 -31.76 20.09 15.24
CA ALA A 456 -31.42 20.57 16.58
C ALA A 456 -32.45 20.15 17.64
N ALA A 457 -31.98 19.69 18.80
CA ALA A 457 -32.84 19.31 19.91
C ALA A 457 -33.42 20.54 20.64
N SER A 458 -34.74 20.57 20.79
CA SER A 458 -35.46 21.63 21.49
C SER A 458 -35.04 21.71 22.96
N LYS A 459 -34.76 22.93 23.44
CA LYS A 459 -34.48 23.16 24.87
C LYS A 459 -35.78 23.42 25.64
N LEU A 460 -36.72 24.09 24.99
CA LEU A 460 -38.00 24.48 25.57
C LEU A 460 -39.04 23.36 25.60
N ASN A 461 -39.03 22.46 24.60
CA ASN A 461 -40.03 21.41 24.43
C ASN A 461 -39.38 20.04 24.61
N ASP A 462 -39.93 19.22 25.50
CA ASP A 462 -39.39 17.88 25.74
C ASP A 462 -39.71 16.95 24.56
N ASP A 463 -38.72 16.12 24.20
CA ASP A 463 -38.82 15.14 23.11
C ASP A 463 -39.21 15.76 21.76
N LEU A 464 -38.61 16.92 21.44
CA LEU A 464 -38.82 17.62 20.18
C LEU A 464 -37.48 17.99 19.53
N TYR A 465 -37.38 17.78 18.22
CA TYR A 465 -36.24 18.14 17.39
C TYR A 465 -36.75 18.96 16.22
N TRP A 466 -36.08 20.07 15.94
CA TRP A 466 -36.36 20.90 14.78
C TRP A 466 -35.50 20.45 13.61
N VAL A 467 -36.12 20.28 12.44
CA VAL A 467 -35.45 19.98 11.16
C VAL A 467 -35.82 21.01 10.11
N ASN A 468 -34.89 21.33 9.21
CA ASN A 468 -35.13 22.05 7.96
C ASN A 468 -34.92 21.12 6.78
N ASN A 469 -35.46 21.54 5.64
CA ASN A 469 -34.99 21.06 4.36
C ASN A 469 -33.93 22.02 3.78
N ASP A 470 -33.09 21.51 2.88
CA ASP A 470 -32.07 22.26 2.16
C ASP A 470 -32.65 23.35 1.25
N SER A 471 -33.18 22.96 0.09
CA SER A 471 -33.64 23.90 -0.93
C SER A 471 -35.13 23.71 -1.26
N GLY A 472 -35.79 24.75 -1.81
CA GLY A 472 -37.15 24.63 -2.38
C GLY A 472 -38.34 24.51 -1.41
N ALA A 473 -38.15 24.26 -0.11
CA ALA A 473 -39.25 24.05 0.85
C ALA A 473 -39.80 25.34 1.53
N GLY A 474 -39.16 26.49 1.29
CA GLY A 474 -39.47 27.77 1.94
C GLY A 474 -38.99 27.83 3.40
N PRO A 475 -39.12 28.99 4.09
CA PRO A 475 -38.55 29.21 5.42
C PRO A 475 -39.40 28.55 6.53
N VAL A 476 -39.42 27.22 6.56
CA VAL A 476 -40.22 26.41 7.47
C VAL A 476 -39.36 25.36 8.16
N LEU A 477 -39.45 25.29 9.49
CA LEU A 477 -38.90 24.20 10.28
C LEU A 477 -40.01 23.22 10.66
N TYR A 478 -39.68 21.93 10.70
CA TYR A 478 -40.58 20.87 11.12
C TYR A 478 -40.13 20.34 12.48
N GLY A 479 -41.08 20.20 13.40
CA GLY A 479 -40.86 19.60 14.71
C GLY A 479 -41.17 18.11 14.64
N ILE A 480 -40.17 17.27 14.90
CA ILE A 480 -40.29 15.82 14.98
C ILE A 480 -39.96 15.33 16.39
N ARG A 481 -40.59 14.22 16.81
CA ARG A 481 -40.20 13.50 18.04
C ARG A 481 -39.10 12.48 17.75
N LYS A 482 -38.51 11.90 18.80
CA LYS A 482 -37.52 10.81 18.65
C LYS A 482 -38.03 9.68 17.75
N ASN A 483 -39.29 9.30 17.88
CA ASN A 483 -39.92 8.26 17.07
C ASN A 483 -40.29 8.69 15.64
N GLY A 484 -39.81 9.83 15.14
CA GLY A 484 -40.15 10.33 13.81
C GLY A 484 -41.54 10.96 13.69
N GLN A 485 -42.36 10.99 14.75
CA GLN A 485 -43.67 11.61 14.67
C GLN A 485 -43.55 13.12 14.42
N HIS A 486 -44.12 13.60 13.31
CA HIS A 486 -44.26 15.02 13.01
C HIS A 486 -45.35 15.66 13.87
N VAL A 487 -45.00 16.72 14.60
CA VAL A 487 -45.85 17.33 15.63
C VAL A 487 -46.00 18.85 15.53
N ALA A 488 -45.15 19.55 14.78
CA ALA A 488 -45.26 21.00 14.63
C ALA A 488 -44.65 21.51 13.32
N ARG A 489 -45.18 22.62 12.82
CA ARG A 489 -44.57 23.42 11.75
C ARG A 489 -44.31 24.83 12.25
N LEU A 490 -43.12 25.34 11.99
CA LEU A 490 -42.67 26.65 12.40
C LEU A 490 -42.31 27.46 11.16
N ARG A 491 -43.15 28.42 10.79
CA ARG A 491 -42.90 29.32 9.66
C ARG A 491 -42.14 30.55 10.13
N VAL A 492 -40.98 30.78 9.53
CA VAL A 492 -40.08 31.87 9.89
C VAL A 492 -40.38 33.09 9.03
N SER A 493 -40.96 34.11 9.65
CA SER A 493 -41.29 35.37 9.01
C SER A 493 -40.05 36.27 8.94
N GLY A 494 -39.80 36.85 7.76
CA GLY A 494 -38.63 37.69 7.51
C GLY A 494 -37.37 36.93 7.07
N ALA A 495 -37.46 35.61 6.87
CA ALA A 495 -36.37 34.80 6.35
C ALA A 495 -36.60 34.40 4.89
N GLY A 496 -35.52 34.37 4.10
CA GLY A 496 -35.47 33.65 2.83
C GLY A 496 -34.93 32.24 3.07
N ALA A 497 -35.24 31.31 2.15
CA ALA A 497 -34.70 29.94 2.14
C ALA A 497 -34.01 29.71 0.79
N ASN A 498 -32.77 30.18 0.67
CA ASN A 498 -32.00 30.05 -0.56
C ASN A 498 -31.20 28.74 -0.62
N ASP A 499 -30.46 28.41 0.44
CA ASP A 499 -29.71 27.15 0.63
C ASP A 499 -29.55 26.93 2.15
N TRP A 500 -30.59 26.40 2.81
CA TRP A 500 -30.65 26.25 4.27
C TRP A 500 -29.96 24.96 4.68
N GLU A 501 -28.81 25.05 5.32
CA GLU A 501 -28.03 23.85 5.66
C GLU A 501 -28.32 23.38 7.08
N ASP A 502 -27.55 23.86 8.06
CA ASP A 502 -27.62 23.34 9.41
C ASP A 502 -28.36 24.28 10.38
N ILE A 503 -28.86 23.71 11.49
CA ILE A 503 -29.61 24.40 12.55
C ILE A 503 -28.91 24.17 13.88
N ALA A 504 -28.79 25.23 14.68
CA ALA A 504 -28.33 25.10 16.06
C ALA A 504 -29.27 25.82 17.04
N ILE A 505 -29.38 25.30 18.27
CA ILE A 505 -30.13 25.96 19.34
C ILE A 505 -29.19 26.48 20.42
N GLY A 506 -29.20 27.79 20.61
CA GLY A 506 -28.25 28.52 21.44
C GLY A 506 -28.90 29.48 22.43
N PRO A 507 -28.10 30.15 23.26
CA PRO A 507 -28.54 31.33 23.99
C PRO A 507 -28.74 32.49 23.00
N GLY A 508 -29.29 33.62 23.43
CA GLY A 508 -29.48 34.77 22.54
C GLY A 508 -29.45 36.09 23.31
N PRO A 509 -30.07 37.18 22.84
CA PRO A 509 -29.93 38.49 23.45
C PRO A 509 -30.59 38.62 24.83
N THR A 510 -31.56 37.76 25.14
CA THR A 510 -32.30 37.75 26.41
C THR A 510 -31.87 36.56 27.25
N LYS A 511 -31.26 36.83 28.41
CA LYS A 511 -30.86 35.81 29.38
C LYS A 511 -32.04 34.91 29.76
N GLY A 512 -31.79 33.61 29.79
CA GLY A 512 -32.78 32.59 30.19
C GLY A 512 -33.75 32.18 29.09
N LYS A 513 -33.71 32.81 27.91
CA LYS A 513 -34.46 32.36 26.73
C LYS A 513 -33.60 31.51 25.80
N SER A 514 -34.27 30.65 25.03
CA SER A 514 -33.66 29.77 24.04
C SER A 514 -33.95 30.29 22.63
N TYR A 515 -32.97 30.18 21.74
CA TYR A 515 -33.06 30.71 20.38
C TYR A 515 -32.63 29.66 19.37
N ILE A 516 -33.40 29.57 18.28
CA ILE A 516 -33.09 28.73 17.12
C ILE A 516 -32.30 29.59 16.12
N TYR A 517 -31.21 29.03 15.60
CA TYR A 517 -30.35 29.61 14.59
C TYR A 517 -30.40 28.73 13.35
N VAL A 518 -30.73 29.33 12.21
CA VAL A 518 -30.77 28.63 10.92
C VAL A 518 -29.72 29.25 10.02
N ALA A 519 -28.86 28.41 9.44
CA ALA A 519 -27.78 28.84 8.57
C ALA A 519 -28.18 28.70 7.10
N ASP A 520 -28.37 29.83 6.42
CA ASP A 520 -28.53 29.88 4.96
C ASP A 520 -27.17 30.18 4.34
N VAL A 521 -26.33 29.14 4.34
CA VAL A 521 -24.88 29.19 4.12
C VAL A 521 -24.38 28.27 3.01
N GLY A 522 -25.23 27.35 2.53
CA GLY A 522 -24.94 26.45 1.42
C GLY A 522 -24.59 27.23 0.15
N ASP A 523 -23.60 26.72 -0.58
CA ASP A 523 -23.18 27.27 -1.86
C ASP A 523 -22.32 26.28 -2.64
N ASN A 524 -22.93 25.17 -3.10
CA ASN A 524 -22.26 24.15 -3.89
C ASN A 524 -21.47 24.72 -5.11
N TYR A 525 -21.90 25.88 -5.65
CA TYR A 525 -21.24 26.56 -6.78
C TYR A 525 -20.28 27.69 -6.38
N ARG A 526 -20.11 27.99 -5.09
CA ARG A 526 -19.23 29.03 -4.51
C ARG A 526 -19.43 30.40 -5.17
N LYS A 527 -20.69 30.82 -5.35
CA LYS A 527 -21.06 32.12 -5.96
C LYS A 527 -21.35 33.22 -4.94
N ARG A 528 -21.77 32.87 -3.72
CA ARG A 528 -22.20 33.73 -2.61
C ARG A 528 -20.98 34.15 -1.76
N GLY A 529 -20.62 35.44 -1.84
CA GLY A 529 -19.62 36.03 -0.93
C GLY A 529 -20.19 36.41 0.45
N THR A 530 -21.52 36.56 0.53
CA THR A 530 -22.26 36.90 1.75
C THR A 530 -23.40 35.90 1.92
N VAL A 531 -23.46 35.30 3.11
CA VAL A 531 -24.43 34.28 3.53
C VAL A 531 -25.26 34.78 4.71
N GLN A 532 -26.34 34.10 5.07
CA GLN A 532 -27.28 34.57 6.09
C GLN A 532 -27.36 33.62 7.27
N ILE A 533 -27.47 34.20 8.48
CA ILE A 533 -27.89 33.46 9.68
C ILE A 533 -29.19 34.09 10.18
N TYR A 534 -30.19 33.27 10.46
CA TYR A 534 -31.46 33.71 11.02
C TYR A 534 -31.56 33.28 12.48
N ARG A 535 -31.82 34.22 13.39
CA ARG A 535 -32.05 33.94 14.81
C ARG A 535 -33.50 34.23 15.18
N MET A 536 -34.17 33.29 15.82
CA MET A 536 -35.54 33.44 16.32
C MET A 536 -35.70 32.84 17.71
N GLU A 537 -36.62 33.38 18.51
CA GLU A 537 -36.95 32.82 19.81
C GLU A 537 -37.62 31.46 19.63
N GLU A 538 -37.18 30.47 20.40
CA GLU A 538 -37.75 29.12 20.36
C GLU A 538 -39.20 29.13 20.92
N PRO A 539 -40.22 28.71 20.14
CA PRO A 539 -41.60 28.72 20.60
C PRO A 539 -41.94 27.50 21.45
N LYS A 540 -42.90 27.67 22.36
CA LYS A 540 -43.52 26.54 23.08
C LYS A 540 -44.55 25.85 22.18
N VAL A 541 -44.47 24.53 22.06
CA VAL A 541 -45.38 23.70 21.27
C VAL A 541 -46.38 23.03 22.21
N GLU A 542 -47.64 23.44 22.12
CA GLU A 542 -48.72 22.87 22.94
C GLU A 542 -49.07 21.43 22.52
N ARG A 543 -49.28 20.55 23.50
CA ARG A 543 -49.71 19.17 23.25
C ARG A 543 -51.15 19.18 22.72
N GLY A 544 -51.39 18.48 21.60
CA GLY A 544 -52.72 18.38 20.98
C GLY A 544 -53.03 19.40 19.88
N ARG A 545 -52.10 20.33 19.60
CA ARG A 545 -52.19 21.24 18.44
C ARG A 545 -52.19 20.44 17.14
N ASN A 546 -52.89 20.95 16.12
CA ASN A 546 -52.79 20.41 14.78
C ASN A 546 -51.35 20.57 14.25
N ARG A 547 -50.69 19.45 13.97
CA ARG A 547 -49.31 19.38 13.49
C ARG A 547 -49.06 20.13 12.17
N ASN A 548 -50.12 20.35 11.37
CA ASN A 548 -50.00 20.99 10.06
C ASN A 548 -50.18 22.50 10.10
N ASP A 549 -50.65 23.07 11.21
CA ASP A 549 -50.83 24.51 11.36
C ASP A 549 -49.46 25.19 11.59
N ASP A 550 -49.25 26.36 11.00
CA ASP A 550 -47.98 27.06 11.15
C ASP A 550 -47.94 27.85 12.47
N ILE A 551 -46.94 27.62 13.30
CA ILE A 551 -46.51 28.56 14.34
C ILE A 551 -45.71 29.63 13.61
N ARG A 552 -46.07 30.90 13.74
CA ARG A 552 -45.31 31.99 13.10
C ARG A 552 -44.38 32.64 14.10
N VAL A 553 -43.10 32.71 13.74
CA VAL A 553 -42.07 33.43 14.50
C VAL A 553 -41.34 34.41 13.60
N SER A 554 -40.92 35.54 14.14
CA SER A 554 -40.11 36.52 13.42
C SER A 554 -38.62 36.23 13.67
N ALA A 555 -37.83 36.16 12.61
CA ALA A 555 -36.38 36.04 12.70
C ALA A 555 -35.67 37.39 12.55
N VAL A 556 -34.57 37.53 13.28
CA VAL A 556 -33.56 38.56 13.03
C VAL A 556 -32.55 37.98 12.05
N ARG A 557 -32.34 38.67 10.92
CA ARG A 557 -31.38 38.30 9.88
C ARG A 557 -30.00 38.89 10.19
N PHE A 558 -28.95 38.11 9.96
CA PHE A 558 -27.56 38.56 9.97
C PHE A 558 -26.94 38.23 8.63
N ASP A 559 -26.38 39.23 7.97
CA ASP A 559 -25.62 39.02 6.73
C ASP A 559 -24.14 38.87 7.10
N VAL A 560 -23.52 37.76 6.73
CA VAL A 560 -22.13 37.46 7.12
C VAL A 560 -21.29 37.21 5.86
N THR A 561 -20.25 38.01 5.69
CA THR A 561 -19.34 37.96 4.54
C THR A 561 -18.06 37.18 4.88
N TYR A 562 -17.62 36.31 3.98
CA TYR A 562 -16.35 35.60 4.16
C TYR A 562 -15.13 36.54 4.03
N PRO A 563 -14.04 36.30 4.78
CA PRO A 563 -12.85 37.13 4.71
C PRO A 563 -12.17 37.04 3.34
N ASN A 564 -11.44 38.08 2.95
CA ASN A 564 -10.62 38.14 1.73
C ASN A 564 -11.39 37.90 0.41
N ASN A 565 -12.69 38.22 0.34
CA ASN A 565 -13.54 37.97 -0.83
C ASN A 565 -13.60 36.49 -1.27
N MET A 566 -13.24 35.57 -0.37
CA MET A 566 -13.34 34.14 -0.64
C MET A 566 -14.81 33.69 -0.62
N LYS A 567 -15.10 32.57 -1.28
CA LYS A 567 -16.46 32.00 -1.34
C LYS A 567 -16.35 30.52 -0.98
N TYR A 568 -17.05 30.13 0.08
CA TYR A 568 -16.99 28.80 0.64
C TYR A 568 -18.35 28.14 0.60
N ASP A 569 -18.33 26.83 0.41
CA ASP A 569 -19.48 25.96 0.56
C ASP A 569 -19.46 25.40 1.99
N CYS A 570 -20.48 25.72 2.78
CA CYS A 570 -20.55 25.40 4.19
C CYS A 570 -21.88 24.76 4.52
N GLU A 571 -21.85 23.72 5.35
CA GLU A 571 -23.00 22.85 5.55
C GLU A 571 -23.22 22.52 7.02
N SER A 572 -22.42 23.09 7.93
CA SER A 572 -22.46 22.69 9.33
C SER A 572 -22.23 23.86 10.27
N ILE A 573 -23.11 24.00 11.27
CA ILE A 573 -23.00 25.03 12.30
C ILE A 573 -23.27 24.49 13.70
N PHE A 574 -22.57 25.03 14.70
CA PHE A 574 -22.91 24.78 16.10
C PHE A 574 -22.64 26.03 16.95
N ILE A 575 -23.22 26.09 18.15
CA ILE A 575 -23.16 27.28 19.01
C ILE A 575 -22.48 26.98 20.33
N ASP A 576 -21.36 27.65 20.57
CA ASP A 576 -20.62 27.55 21.81
C ASP A 576 -21.01 28.66 22.81
N LYS A 577 -21.12 28.27 24.09
CA LYS A 577 -21.35 29.17 25.24
C LYS A 577 -20.10 29.36 26.11
N GLY A 578 -18.94 28.94 25.59
CA GLY A 578 -17.66 28.83 26.30
C GLY A 578 -16.96 30.16 26.53
N LYS A 579 -15.70 30.08 26.98
CA LYS A 579 -14.88 31.25 27.39
C LYS A 579 -14.74 32.30 26.28
N GLY A 580 -14.72 31.88 25.01
CA GLY A 580 -14.62 32.78 23.85
C GLY A 580 -15.80 33.76 23.73
N ALA A 581 -17.04 33.26 23.75
CA ALA A 581 -18.25 34.08 23.72
C ALA A 581 -18.32 35.03 24.92
N ARG A 582 -18.00 34.54 26.13
CA ARG A 582 -17.98 35.36 27.36
C ARG A 582 -16.98 36.51 27.28
N LYS A 583 -15.78 36.27 26.72
CA LYS A 583 -14.74 37.29 26.54
C LYS A 583 -15.16 38.36 25.53
N ALA A 584 -15.92 37.99 24.51
CA ALA A 584 -16.48 38.92 23.52
C ALA A 584 -17.74 39.66 24.01
N GLY A 585 -18.23 39.37 25.22
CA GLY A 585 -19.45 39.98 25.77
C GLY A 585 -20.74 39.52 25.11
N THR A 586 -20.70 38.44 24.32
CA THR A 586 -21.87 37.83 23.66
C THR A 586 -22.37 36.62 24.45
N GLU A 587 -23.67 36.31 24.32
CA GLU A 587 -24.24 35.16 25.06
C GLU A 587 -23.86 33.81 24.42
N GLY A 588 -23.44 33.79 23.15
CA GLY A 588 -22.95 32.62 22.43
C GLY A 588 -22.24 32.99 21.12
N ARG A 589 -21.36 32.10 20.67
CA ARG A 589 -20.57 32.22 19.43
C ARG A 589 -20.98 31.14 18.44
N VAL A 590 -21.22 31.52 17.19
CA VAL A 590 -21.56 30.57 16.12
C VAL A 590 -20.28 30.12 15.45
N TYR A 591 -20.07 28.81 15.37
CA TYR A 591 -19.03 28.18 14.58
C TYR A 591 -19.61 27.62 13.30
N LEU A 592 -18.83 27.71 12.21
CA LEU A 592 -19.17 27.23 10.88
C LEU A 592 -18.03 26.35 10.37
N ILE A 593 -18.38 25.24 9.74
CA ILE A 593 -17.43 24.32 9.11
C ILE A 593 -17.74 24.22 7.62
N THR A 594 -16.73 24.40 6.77
CA THR A 594 -16.88 24.23 5.32
C THR A 594 -17.04 22.74 4.95
N LYS A 595 -17.81 22.42 3.91
CA LYS A 595 -18.02 21.05 3.42
C LYS A 595 -16.70 20.34 3.11
N GLY A 596 -15.77 21.06 2.48
CA GLY A 596 -14.52 20.49 1.95
C GLY A 596 -14.77 19.64 0.70
N ASP A 597 -13.88 19.70 -0.28
CA ASP A 597 -14.08 19.11 -1.61
C ASP A 597 -12.90 18.25 -2.05
N ASN A 598 -13.18 16.98 -2.35
CA ASN A 598 -12.20 16.02 -2.88
C ASN A 598 -12.06 16.05 -4.41
N ARG A 599 -12.97 16.73 -5.12
CA ARG A 599 -12.98 16.82 -6.60
C ARG A 599 -12.09 17.96 -7.11
N ALA A 600 -11.74 18.92 -6.26
CA ALA A 600 -10.80 19.97 -6.61
C ALA A 600 -9.35 19.42 -6.61
N SER A 601 -8.63 19.67 -7.71
CA SER A 601 -7.18 19.41 -7.82
C SER A 601 -6.34 20.31 -6.92
N ASP A 602 -6.93 21.35 -6.34
CA ASP A 602 -6.30 22.31 -5.46
C ASP A 602 -6.39 21.85 -3.99
N PRO A 603 -5.24 21.57 -3.33
CA PRO A 603 -5.18 21.15 -1.92
C PRO A 603 -5.85 22.14 -0.96
N GLN A 604 -5.99 23.41 -1.34
CA GLN A 604 -6.62 24.43 -0.50
C GLN A 604 -8.08 24.09 -0.14
N TRP A 605 -8.78 23.26 -0.91
CA TRP A 605 -10.19 22.91 -0.67
C TRP A 605 -10.39 21.54 -0.01
N ARG A 606 -9.31 20.79 0.25
CA ARG A 606 -9.37 19.47 0.89
C ARG A 606 -9.41 19.60 2.43
N GLY A 607 -10.58 19.53 3.03
CA GLY A 607 -10.77 19.62 4.49
C GLY A 607 -11.88 20.59 4.89
N GLY A 608 -12.27 20.56 6.17
CA GLY A 608 -13.24 21.49 6.75
C GLY A 608 -12.53 22.67 7.43
N ASP A 609 -12.48 23.83 6.78
CA ASP A 609 -12.00 25.06 7.41
C ASP A 609 -13.03 25.54 8.45
N VAL A 610 -12.55 25.97 9.62
CA VAL A 610 -13.41 26.38 10.73
C VAL A 610 -13.41 27.91 10.87
N PHE A 611 -14.61 28.49 10.83
CA PHE A 611 -14.85 29.91 11.03
C PHE A 611 -15.74 30.15 12.26
N TYR A 612 -15.74 31.37 12.77
CA TYR A 612 -16.72 31.79 13.77
C TYR A 612 -17.22 33.21 13.57
N VAL A 613 -18.37 33.50 14.14
CA VAL A 613 -18.94 34.85 14.22
C VAL A 613 -19.64 35.05 15.57
N ASP A 614 -19.46 36.24 16.13
CA ASP A 614 -20.17 36.68 17.33
C ASP A 614 -21.37 37.53 16.91
N LEU A 615 -22.58 37.04 17.16
CA LEU A 615 -23.80 37.69 16.67
C LEU A 615 -24.30 38.77 17.65
N PRO A 616 -24.51 40.03 17.19
CA PRO A 616 -25.03 41.11 18.02
C PRO A 616 -26.52 40.92 18.35
N ARG A 617 -27.09 41.84 19.15
CA ARG A 617 -28.50 41.80 19.54
C ARG A 617 -29.46 42.08 18.38
N GLU A 618 -29.07 43.00 17.50
CA GLU A 618 -29.88 43.46 16.36
C GLU A 618 -29.26 43.02 15.04
N SER A 619 -30.03 43.12 13.95
CA SER A 619 -29.57 42.81 12.60
C SER A 619 -28.31 43.59 12.25
N ALA A 620 -27.31 42.90 11.69
CA ALA A 620 -26.04 43.50 11.31
C ALA A 620 -25.41 42.79 10.12
N SER A 621 -24.56 43.51 9.39
CA SER A 621 -23.62 42.95 8.43
C SER A 621 -22.29 42.67 9.14
N LEU A 622 -21.82 41.43 9.08
CA LEU A 622 -20.69 40.92 9.84
C LEU A 622 -19.69 40.25 8.88
N SER A 623 -18.51 39.92 9.39
CA SER A 623 -17.55 39.06 8.67
C SER A 623 -17.18 37.84 9.49
N TRP A 624 -17.04 36.72 8.80
CA TRP A 624 -16.52 35.49 9.38
C TRP A 624 -15.07 35.66 9.82
N GLN A 625 -14.76 35.21 11.04
CA GLN A 625 -13.39 35.18 11.54
C GLN A 625 -12.80 33.78 11.29
N ALA A 626 -11.72 33.75 10.50
CA ALA A 626 -10.99 32.51 10.22
C ALA A 626 -10.25 32.05 11.47
N THR A 627 -10.30 30.75 11.74
CA THR A 627 -9.42 30.11 12.73
C THR A 627 -8.19 29.52 12.03
N SER A 628 -7.13 29.23 12.79
CA SER A 628 -6.01 28.42 12.28
C SER A 628 -6.32 26.92 12.24
N THR A 629 -7.57 26.53 12.55
CA THR A 629 -7.98 25.14 12.71
C THR A 629 -8.64 24.67 11.43
N ARG A 630 -8.14 23.55 10.91
CA ARG A 630 -8.70 22.88 9.73
C ARG A 630 -8.89 21.41 10.06
N LEU A 631 -10.10 20.93 9.85
CA LEU A 631 -10.47 19.55 10.08
C LEU A 631 -10.02 18.69 8.90
N ASN A 632 -9.40 17.56 9.18
CA ASN A 632 -9.12 16.53 8.17
C ASN A 632 -10.37 15.67 7.90
N LEU A 633 -11.48 16.36 7.63
CA LEU A 633 -12.78 15.81 7.28
C LEU A 633 -13.13 16.34 5.89
N VAL A 634 -13.66 15.48 5.03
CA VAL A 634 -14.15 15.87 3.71
C VAL A 634 -15.62 15.55 3.65
N LEU A 635 -16.41 16.47 3.09
CA LEU A 635 -17.86 16.41 3.03
C LEU A 635 -18.48 16.45 4.43
N ALA A 636 -18.10 17.46 5.22
CA ALA A 636 -18.79 17.79 6.47
C ALA A 636 -20.20 18.29 6.13
N THR A 637 -21.23 17.70 6.73
CA THR A 637 -22.65 17.91 6.38
C THR A 637 -23.54 18.29 7.56
N GLY A 638 -23.04 18.17 8.79
CA GLY A 638 -23.76 18.65 9.98
C GLY A 638 -22.86 18.65 11.21
N ALA A 639 -23.13 19.52 12.17
CA ALA A 639 -22.38 19.57 13.42
C ALA A 639 -23.25 19.98 14.60
N ASP A 640 -22.92 19.49 15.80
CA ASP A 640 -23.57 19.96 17.02
C ASP A 640 -22.62 19.90 18.21
N ILE A 641 -22.94 20.63 19.27
CA ILE A 641 -22.22 20.62 20.53
C ILE A 641 -23.16 20.33 21.68
N THR A 642 -22.74 19.43 22.56
CA THR A 642 -23.50 19.10 23.77
C THR A 642 -23.87 20.35 24.59
N PRO A 643 -25.00 20.35 25.33
CA PRO A 643 -25.45 21.49 26.14
C PRO A 643 -24.42 22.00 27.15
N ARG A 644 -23.58 21.10 27.69
CA ARG A 644 -22.47 21.42 28.61
C ARG A 644 -21.22 21.91 27.89
N GLY A 645 -21.16 21.77 26.57
CA GLY A 645 -20.05 22.17 25.74
C GLY A 645 -18.82 21.29 25.91
N ASN A 646 -18.97 20.02 26.29
CA ASN A 646 -17.84 19.14 26.56
C ASN A 646 -17.60 18.09 25.46
N LEU A 647 -18.52 17.95 24.52
CA LEU A 647 -18.39 17.13 23.32
C LEU A 647 -18.89 17.92 22.12
N ILE A 648 -18.11 17.93 21.04
CA ILE A 648 -18.45 18.52 19.73
C ILE A 648 -18.53 17.37 18.73
N ALA A 649 -19.62 17.24 17.98
CA ALA A 649 -19.78 16.25 16.93
C ALA A 649 -19.76 16.93 15.55
N VAL A 650 -19.06 16.31 14.60
CA VAL A 650 -19.13 16.67 13.18
C VAL A 650 -19.44 15.41 12.39
N ARG A 651 -20.43 15.51 11.53
CA ARG A 651 -20.89 14.45 10.65
C ARG A 651 -20.39 14.69 9.23
N THR A 652 -20.11 13.58 8.56
CA THR A 652 -20.03 13.48 7.09
C THR A 652 -21.09 12.50 6.59
N TYR A 653 -21.22 12.36 5.27
CA TYR A 653 -22.08 11.34 4.66
C TYR A 653 -21.83 9.90 5.17
N GLY A 654 -20.61 9.58 5.64
CA GLY A 654 -20.22 8.22 6.01
C GLY A 654 -19.94 7.98 7.49
N GLU A 655 -19.52 9.00 8.23
CA GLU A 655 -19.01 8.86 9.59
C GLU A 655 -19.36 10.06 10.49
N ILE A 656 -19.34 9.81 11.80
CA ILE A 656 -19.52 10.83 12.84
C ILE A 656 -18.27 10.85 13.69
N GLN A 657 -17.69 12.03 13.85
CA GLN A 657 -16.50 12.28 14.65
C GLN A 657 -16.86 13.18 15.84
N ILE A 658 -16.43 12.80 17.05
CA ILE A 658 -16.67 13.55 18.29
C ILE A 658 -15.35 13.99 18.92
N TRP A 659 -15.24 15.27 19.26
CA TRP A 659 -14.12 15.83 20.01
C TRP A 659 -14.51 16.07 21.48
N PRO A 660 -13.77 15.47 22.44
CA PRO A 660 -13.90 15.86 23.83
C PRO A 660 -13.24 17.22 24.08
N ARG A 661 -13.97 18.11 24.75
CA ARG A 661 -13.51 19.44 25.14
C ARG A 661 -13.52 19.60 26.67
N PRO A 662 -12.37 19.44 27.33
CA PRO A 662 -12.17 19.90 28.70
C PRO A 662 -12.51 21.39 28.84
N CYS A 663 -12.99 21.81 30.01
CA CYS A 663 -13.41 23.20 30.27
C CYS A 663 -12.31 24.26 30.06
N GLU A 664 -11.05 23.84 30.06
CA GLU A 664 -9.90 24.72 29.85
C GLU A 664 -9.64 25.02 28.38
N TRP A 665 -10.04 24.12 27.48
CA TRP A 665 -9.77 24.25 26.05
C TRP A 665 -10.80 25.13 25.35
N SER A 666 -10.33 25.90 24.36
CA SER A 666 -11.21 26.54 23.39
C SER A 666 -11.81 25.51 22.42
N VAL A 667 -12.79 25.93 21.60
CA VAL A 667 -13.34 25.08 20.54
C VAL A 667 -12.25 24.73 19.54
N GLU A 668 -11.46 25.73 19.14
CA GLU A 668 -10.36 25.62 18.19
C GLU A 668 -9.28 24.66 18.70
N GLU A 669 -8.91 24.78 19.97
CA GLU A 669 -7.96 23.87 20.61
C GLU A 669 -8.48 22.43 20.62
N ALA A 670 -9.75 22.21 20.97
CA ALA A 670 -10.34 20.88 20.95
C ALA A 670 -10.39 20.29 19.53
N LEU A 671 -10.87 21.06 18.56
CA LEU A 671 -10.97 20.64 17.15
C LEU A 671 -9.60 20.41 16.49
N SER A 672 -8.52 21.00 17.01
CA SER A 672 -7.14 20.70 16.58
C SER A 672 -6.62 19.34 17.04
N LYS A 673 -7.33 18.67 17.97
CA LYS A 673 -6.96 17.34 18.48
C LYS A 673 -7.55 16.23 17.63
N GLN A 674 -7.10 15.00 17.89
CA GLN A 674 -7.67 13.84 17.23
C GLN A 674 -9.12 13.59 17.69
N PRO A 675 -10.06 13.41 16.75
CA PRO A 675 -11.44 13.05 17.04
C PRO A 675 -11.60 11.59 17.45
N CYS A 676 -12.77 11.30 18.00
CA CYS A 676 -13.29 9.98 18.24
C CYS A 676 -14.35 9.60 17.23
N GLY A 677 -14.10 8.55 16.44
CA GLY A 677 -15.16 7.91 15.68
C GLY A 677 -16.20 7.29 16.62
N VAL A 678 -17.48 7.56 16.36
CA VAL A 678 -18.61 6.96 17.07
C VAL A 678 -19.55 6.22 16.12
N ALA A 679 -20.49 5.46 16.67
CA ALA A 679 -21.42 4.66 15.90
C ALA A 679 -22.21 5.53 14.91
N SER A 680 -22.10 5.24 13.62
CA SER A 680 -22.95 5.81 12.58
C SER A 680 -23.69 4.70 11.85
N LYS A 681 -24.84 5.03 11.26
CA LYS A 681 -25.56 4.15 10.34
C LYS A 681 -25.28 4.59 8.92
N ASN A 682 -25.33 3.62 7.99
CA ASN A 682 -25.23 3.93 6.57
C ASN A 682 -26.55 4.53 6.10
N GLU A 683 -26.65 5.85 6.19
CA GLU A 683 -27.80 6.65 5.80
C GLU A 683 -27.68 7.10 4.34
N GLN A 684 -28.81 7.18 3.64
CA GLN A 684 -28.86 7.73 2.29
C GLN A 684 -28.74 9.26 2.41
N GLN A 685 -27.57 9.81 2.06
CA GLN A 685 -27.23 11.23 2.30
C GLN A 685 -27.46 11.60 3.77
N GLY A 686 -26.62 11.02 4.65
CA GLY A 686 -26.64 11.36 6.07
C GLY A 686 -26.08 12.76 6.32
N GLU A 687 -26.95 13.73 6.59
CA GLU A 687 -26.58 15.14 6.69
C GLU A 687 -26.75 15.65 8.12
N ALA A 688 -27.94 15.47 8.70
CA ALA A 688 -28.25 16.08 9.98
C ALA A 688 -27.79 15.25 11.19
N ILE A 689 -27.31 15.93 12.24
CA ILE A 689 -26.95 15.37 13.54
C ILE A 689 -27.30 16.33 14.68
N ALA A 690 -27.82 15.82 15.80
CA ALA A 690 -28.05 16.62 17.01
C ALA A 690 -27.83 15.82 18.29
N PHE A 691 -27.23 16.45 19.29
CA PHE A 691 -27.23 15.93 20.65
C PHE A 691 -28.59 16.15 21.32
N GLY A 692 -29.00 15.19 22.15
CA GLY A 692 -30.16 15.35 23.01
C GLY A 692 -30.05 16.54 23.98
N LYS A 693 -31.20 17.00 24.48
CA LYS A 693 -31.30 18.11 25.46
C LYS A 693 -30.42 17.93 26.70
N ASP A 694 -30.17 16.69 27.11
CA ASP A 694 -29.33 16.35 28.26
C ASP A 694 -27.88 15.98 27.88
N GLY A 695 -27.61 15.86 26.58
CA GLY A 695 -26.30 15.46 26.04
C GLY A 695 -25.95 13.99 26.27
N ASP A 696 -26.94 13.14 26.57
CA ASP A 696 -26.82 11.71 26.87
C ASP A 696 -27.04 10.80 25.65
N HIS A 697 -27.35 11.37 24.49
CA HIS A 697 -27.50 10.66 23.22
C HIS A 697 -27.31 11.63 22.05
N TYR A 698 -27.16 11.10 20.84
CA TYR A 698 -27.31 11.86 19.60
C TYR A 698 -28.30 11.18 18.65
N ILE A 699 -28.87 11.97 17.76
CA ILE A 699 -29.82 11.55 16.75
C ILE A 699 -29.30 11.96 15.38
N THR A 700 -29.56 11.13 14.39
CA THR A 700 -29.33 11.45 12.99
C THR A 700 -30.58 11.26 12.15
N VAL A 701 -30.70 12.10 11.12
CA VAL A 701 -31.76 12.05 10.11
C VAL A 701 -31.11 12.22 8.75
N SER A 702 -31.58 11.46 7.77
CA SER A 702 -31.07 11.47 6.40
C SER A 702 -31.98 12.27 5.47
N GLU A 703 -31.53 12.53 4.25
CA GLU A 703 -32.43 12.98 3.20
C GLU A 703 -33.35 11.85 2.68
N GLY A 704 -34.33 12.23 1.86
CA GLY A 704 -35.28 11.35 1.19
C GLY A 704 -36.67 11.37 1.82
N LYS A 705 -37.69 10.92 1.08
CA LYS A 705 -39.09 10.93 1.57
C LYS A 705 -39.29 9.98 2.74
N TYR A 706 -39.87 10.51 3.83
CA TYR A 706 -40.07 9.80 5.10
C TYR A 706 -38.74 9.24 5.65
N PRO A 707 -37.75 10.11 5.92
CA PRO A 707 -36.42 9.67 6.29
C PRO A 707 -36.46 8.94 7.63
N LYS A 708 -35.53 8.00 7.83
CA LYS A 708 -35.42 7.27 9.09
C LYS A 708 -34.76 8.14 10.15
N VAL A 709 -35.23 8.02 11.40
CA VAL A 709 -34.59 8.63 12.56
C VAL A 709 -33.76 7.56 13.28
N TRP A 710 -32.47 7.83 13.48
CA TRP A 710 -31.58 6.92 14.21
C TRP A 710 -31.22 7.50 15.56
N TYR A 711 -31.31 6.66 16.60
CA TYR A 711 -31.00 7.05 17.97
C TYR A 711 -29.77 6.31 18.48
N PHE A 712 -28.86 7.05 19.11
CA PHE A 712 -27.62 6.53 19.69
C PHE A 712 -27.47 7.01 21.13
N GLY A 713 -27.80 6.14 22.10
CA GLY A 713 -27.58 6.42 23.51
C GLY A 713 -26.10 6.45 23.86
N MET A 714 -25.66 7.38 24.70
CA MET A 714 -24.29 7.47 25.22
C MET A 714 -24.29 7.15 26.72
N THR A 715 -23.61 6.07 27.11
CA THR A 715 -23.45 5.79 28.55
C THR A 715 -22.63 6.86 29.26
N GLN A 716 -23.01 7.17 30.50
CA GLN A 716 -22.26 8.10 31.36
C GLN A 716 -20.80 7.67 31.56
N ARG A 717 -20.53 6.36 31.57
CA ARG A 717 -19.18 5.80 31.66
C ARG A 717 -18.35 6.18 30.42
N PHE A 718 -18.89 5.97 29.22
CA PHE A 718 -18.22 6.33 27.98
C PHE A 718 -17.87 7.83 27.92
N GLN A 719 -18.82 8.69 28.28
CA GLN A 719 -18.58 10.14 28.33
C GLN A 719 -17.51 10.52 29.35
N LYS A 720 -17.52 9.89 30.53
CA LYS A 720 -16.53 10.13 31.58
C LYS A 720 -15.13 9.72 31.12
N ASP A 721 -15.00 8.52 30.55
CA ASP A 721 -13.70 7.99 30.14
C ASP A 721 -13.08 8.85 29.01
N MET A 722 -13.88 9.31 28.04
CA MET A 722 -13.41 10.25 27.01
C MET A 722 -12.91 11.57 27.61
N MET A 723 -13.64 12.11 28.60
CA MET A 723 -13.28 13.36 29.25
C MET A 723 -12.05 13.24 30.15
N ASP A 724 -11.88 12.12 30.85
CA ASP A 724 -10.74 11.89 31.74
C ASP A 724 -9.44 11.74 30.93
N LYS A 725 -9.50 11.08 29.76
CA LYS A 725 -8.36 11.01 28.82
C LYS A 725 -7.99 12.40 28.29
N ALA A 726 -8.96 13.18 27.82
CA ALA A 726 -8.71 14.53 27.31
C ALA A 726 -8.12 15.47 28.39
N LYS A 727 -8.58 15.34 29.65
CA LYS A 727 -8.00 16.09 30.78
C LYS A 727 -6.57 15.67 31.10
N ALA A 728 -6.25 14.38 31.01
CA ALA A 728 -4.89 13.88 31.23
C ALA A 728 -3.92 14.42 30.17
N GLU A 729 -4.33 14.45 28.90
CA GLU A 729 -3.56 15.04 27.81
C GLU A 729 -3.36 16.55 28.00
N ALA A 730 -4.42 17.28 28.38
CA ALA A 730 -4.34 18.71 28.68
C ALA A 730 -3.32 18.99 29.80
N LYS A 731 -3.33 18.18 30.85
CA LYS A 731 -2.39 18.33 31.99
C LYS A 731 -0.95 18.01 31.60
N ALA A 732 -0.72 17.00 30.76
CA ALA A 732 0.61 16.66 30.26
C ALA A 732 1.20 17.76 29.37
N MET A 733 0.36 18.39 28.54
CA MET A 733 0.78 19.52 27.69
C MET A 733 1.14 20.76 28.51
N GLU A 734 0.37 21.09 29.56
CA GLU A 734 0.68 22.24 30.41
C GLU A 734 2.03 22.04 31.14
N ALA A 735 2.30 20.82 31.63
CA ALA A 735 3.60 20.48 32.22
C ALA A 735 4.77 20.60 31.23
N GLN A 736 4.57 20.22 29.96
CA GLN A 736 5.58 20.44 28.91
C GLN A 736 5.79 21.91 28.59
N LYS A 737 4.72 22.73 28.63
CA LYS A 737 4.79 24.16 28.37
C LYS A 737 5.52 24.90 29.48
N GLU A 738 5.30 24.54 30.74
CA GLU A 738 6.08 25.05 31.89
C GLU A 738 7.58 24.69 31.76
N THR A 739 7.89 23.43 31.39
CA THR A 739 9.28 22.98 31.20
C THR A 739 9.98 23.72 30.04
N ALA A 740 9.25 24.01 28.96
CA ALA A 740 9.74 24.79 27.82
C ALA A 740 9.90 26.29 28.14
N MET A 741 9.00 26.84 28.97
CA MET A 741 9.06 28.23 29.43
C MET A 741 10.23 28.44 30.40
N ASP A 742 10.51 27.48 31.28
CA ASP A 742 11.69 27.50 32.16
C ASP A 742 13.00 27.42 31.36
N SER A 743 13.02 26.61 30.29
CA SER A 743 14.15 26.56 29.35
C SER A 743 14.33 27.87 28.59
N CYS A 744 13.24 28.57 28.24
CA CYS A 744 13.29 29.86 27.55
C CYS A 744 13.71 31.01 28.49
N ASN A 745 13.26 30.97 29.75
CA ASN A 745 13.67 31.93 30.78
C ASN A 745 15.16 31.79 31.15
N GLN A 746 15.71 30.58 31.16
CA GLN A 746 17.15 30.35 31.30
C GLN A 746 17.98 30.93 30.14
N ILE A 747 17.45 30.89 28.91
CA ILE A 747 18.10 31.49 27.74
C ILE A 747 18.03 33.03 27.81
N THR A 748 16.90 33.58 28.28
CA THR A 748 16.69 35.04 28.32
C THR A 748 17.58 35.73 29.37
N GLN A 749 17.91 35.05 30.48
CA GLN A 749 18.87 35.57 31.48
C GLN A 749 20.33 35.63 30.99
N THR A 750 20.66 35.01 29.85
CA THR A 750 22.03 35.06 29.29
C THR A 750 22.23 36.15 28.24
N VAL A 751 21.19 36.93 27.89
CA VAL A 751 21.24 37.90 26.77
C VAL A 751 21.44 39.36 27.22
N ASP A 752 21.41 39.67 28.52
CA ASP A 752 21.52 41.05 29.04
C ASP A 752 22.96 41.55 29.31
N ALA A 753 23.98 41.00 28.66
CA ALA A 753 25.35 41.52 28.73
C ALA A 753 25.79 42.16 27.40
N SER A 754 25.63 43.50 27.33
CA SER A 754 26.33 44.53 26.53
C SER A 754 26.86 44.21 25.11
N PRO A 755 26.58 45.06 24.09
CA PRO A 755 26.98 44.87 22.70
C PRO A 755 28.36 45.47 22.40
N ALA A 756 29.30 44.67 21.88
CA ALA A 756 30.49 45.19 21.22
C ALA A 756 30.97 44.26 20.10
N GLU A 757 31.01 44.86 18.91
CA GLU A 757 31.84 44.55 17.73
C GLU A 757 31.74 43.15 17.10
N PHE A 758 31.04 43.17 15.97
CA PHE A 758 31.15 42.22 14.88
C PHE A 758 32.56 42.28 14.29
N ASP A 759 33.40 41.26 14.54
CA ASP A 759 34.62 41.05 13.78
C ASP A 759 34.69 39.60 13.24
N ALA A 760 34.76 39.52 11.91
CA ALA A 760 34.51 38.33 11.11
C ALA A 760 35.73 37.40 10.97
N THR A 761 36.55 37.27 12.02
CA THR A 761 37.84 36.54 11.94
C THR A 761 38.11 35.53 13.07
N ALA A 762 37.13 35.20 13.92
CA ALA A 762 37.32 34.26 15.04
C ALA A 762 36.67 32.87 14.87
N LEU A 763 36.07 32.52 13.72
CA LEU A 763 35.48 31.18 13.50
C LEU A 763 36.44 30.16 12.85
N ALA A 764 37.75 30.42 12.86
CA ALA A 764 38.77 29.54 12.28
C ALA A 764 39.77 28.97 13.32
N ALA A 765 39.60 29.27 14.61
CA ALA A 765 40.58 28.88 15.65
C ALA A 765 39.95 28.30 16.92
N GLN A 766 39.12 27.25 16.80
CA GLN A 766 38.84 26.39 17.96
C GLN A 766 38.53 24.92 17.66
N HIS A 767 39.10 24.40 16.57
CA HIS A 767 39.23 22.95 16.38
C HIS A 767 40.71 22.61 16.18
N GLN A 768 41.42 22.47 17.30
CA GLN A 768 42.61 21.63 17.30
C GLN A 768 42.19 20.15 17.31
N PRO A 769 42.83 19.32 16.47
CA PRO A 769 42.49 17.92 16.32
C PRO A 769 43.07 17.12 17.49
N LEU A 770 42.22 16.48 18.27
CA LEU A 770 42.68 15.39 19.14
C LEU A 770 43.06 14.19 18.25
N LYS A 771 44.34 14.14 17.90
CA LYS A 771 45.03 12.91 17.51
C LYS A 771 45.02 11.99 18.72
N ILE A 772 44.15 10.98 18.71
CA ILE A 772 44.45 9.70 19.33
C ILE A 772 44.44 8.67 18.22
N GLY A 773 45.64 8.23 17.87
CA GLY A 773 45.80 6.98 17.16
C GLY A 773 45.29 5.86 18.05
N ASN A 774 44.31 5.14 17.55
CA ASN A 774 44.53 3.72 17.35
C ASN A 774 43.82 3.31 16.05
N LYS A 775 44.66 2.83 15.13
CA LYS A 775 44.27 1.92 14.07
C LYS A 775 43.59 0.72 14.73
N ASP A 776 42.64 0.10 14.03
CA ASP A 776 42.07 -1.21 14.36
C ASP A 776 40.83 -1.24 15.29
N GLY A 777 39.87 -0.34 15.06
CA GLY A 777 38.46 -0.64 15.37
C GLY A 777 37.79 -1.35 14.19
N PRO A 778 37.05 -2.47 14.37
CA PRO A 778 36.43 -3.18 13.26
C PRO A 778 35.50 -2.24 12.50
N ALA A 779 35.75 -2.08 11.19
CA ALA A 779 34.93 -1.26 10.32
C ALA A 779 33.46 -1.69 10.49
N SER A 780 32.58 -0.73 10.77
CA SER A 780 31.15 -1.01 10.79
C SER A 780 30.75 -1.65 9.45
N PRO A 781 29.97 -2.75 9.44
CA PRO A 781 29.67 -3.52 8.23
C PRO A 781 29.14 -2.65 7.07
N THR A 782 28.44 -1.57 7.39
CA THR A 782 27.89 -0.59 6.44
C THR A 782 28.94 0.19 5.61
N ARG A 783 30.12 0.50 6.19
CA ARG A 783 31.19 1.20 5.45
C ARG A 783 31.92 0.28 4.48
N ALA A 784 32.06 -1.01 4.83
CA ALA A 784 32.65 -2.01 3.95
C ALA A 784 31.73 -2.28 2.74
N GLU A 785 30.42 -2.40 2.96
CA GLU A 785 29.43 -2.60 1.89
C GLU A 785 29.39 -1.43 0.89
N SER A 786 29.38 -0.18 1.36
CA SER A 786 29.44 1.00 0.48
C SER A 786 30.71 1.01 -0.38
N ARG A 787 31.87 0.63 0.18
CA ARG A 787 33.13 0.53 -0.59
C ARG A 787 33.09 -0.58 -1.62
N VAL A 788 32.54 -1.74 -1.28
CA VAL A 788 32.38 -2.86 -2.23
C VAL A 788 31.46 -2.45 -3.37
N LEU A 789 30.33 -1.81 -3.09
CA LEU A 789 29.41 -1.33 -4.14
C LEU A 789 30.05 -0.31 -5.07
N ARG A 790 30.88 0.61 -4.54
CA ARG A 790 31.65 1.56 -5.39
C ARG A 790 32.67 0.84 -6.25
N LEU A 791 33.39 -0.15 -5.71
CA LEU A 791 34.35 -0.94 -6.48
C LEU A 791 33.65 -1.73 -7.59
N VAL A 792 32.49 -2.33 -7.30
CA VAL A 792 31.67 -3.04 -8.30
C VAL A 792 31.14 -2.06 -9.35
N ALA A 793 30.70 -0.87 -8.96
CA ALA A 793 30.26 0.18 -9.90
C ALA A 793 31.39 0.61 -10.84
N LEU A 794 32.60 0.81 -10.33
CA LEU A 794 33.78 1.15 -11.13
C LEU A 794 34.18 0.00 -12.06
N ALA A 795 34.17 -1.24 -11.57
CA ALA A 795 34.52 -2.42 -12.37
C ALA A 795 33.51 -2.66 -13.50
N THR A 796 32.21 -2.57 -13.19
CA THR A 796 31.15 -2.70 -14.20
C THR A 796 31.18 -1.54 -15.20
N GLY A 797 31.40 -0.29 -14.74
CA GLY A 797 31.57 0.86 -15.63
C GLY A 797 32.78 0.75 -16.56
N ALA A 798 33.91 0.22 -16.06
CA ALA A 798 35.07 -0.06 -16.89
C ALA A 798 34.77 -1.12 -17.96
N LEU A 799 34.04 -2.18 -17.60
CA LEU A 799 33.58 -3.19 -18.57
C LEU A 799 32.61 -2.60 -19.61
N SER A 800 31.70 -1.71 -19.23
CA SER A 800 30.81 -1.03 -20.19
C SER A 800 31.59 -0.18 -21.19
N VAL A 801 32.54 0.62 -20.70
CA VAL A 801 33.40 1.46 -21.55
C VAL A 801 34.23 0.59 -22.50
N LEU A 802 34.74 -0.55 -22.00
CA LEU A 802 35.50 -1.51 -22.80
C LEU A 802 34.65 -2.17 -23.91
N ILE A 803 33.39 -2.50 -23.64
CA ILE A 803 32.47 -3.04 -24.64
C ILE A 803 32.15 -1.98 -25.69
N LEU A 804 31.84 -0.75 -25.25
CA LEU A 804 31.48 0.36 -26.13
C LEU A 804 32.63 0.81 -27.02
N SER A 805 33.86 0.89 -26.47
CA SER A 805 35.05 1.22 -27.27
C SER A 805 35.27 0.19 -28.38
N ARG A 806 35.08 -1.10 -28.08
CA ARG A 806 35.20 -2.17 -29.07
C ARG A 806 34.10 -2.10 -30.14
N GLN A 807 32.86 -1.81 -29.76
CA GLN A 807 31.75 -1.60 -30.70
C GLN A 807 32.04 -0.44 -31.66
N ILE A 808 32.58 0.68 -31.16
CA ILE A 808 32.99 1.83 -31.99
C ILE A 808 34.09 1.42 -32.98
N MET A 809 35.11 0.68 -32.52
CA MET A 809 36.17 0.20 -33.42
C MET A 809 35.63 -0.70 -34.54
N LEU A 810 34.70 -1.60 -34.22
CA LEU A 810 34.05 -2.47 -35.21
C LEU A 810 33.23 -1.70 -36.24
N PHE A 811 32.58 -0.61 -35.83
CA PHE A 811 31.82 0.23 -36.75
C PHE A 811 32.73 0.91 -37.79
N PHE A 812 33.90 1.40 -37.36
CA PHE A 812 34.90 2.09 -38.19
C PHE A 812 35.95 1.17 -38.84
N ASP A 813 35.82 -0.15 -38.72
CA ASP A 813 36.80 -1.14 -39.22
C ASP A 813 38.25 -0.89 -38.73
N MET A 814 38.42 -0.33 -37.53
CA MET A 814 39.73 0.01 -36.98
C MET A 814 40.35 -1.16 -36.18
N ASN A 815 41.59 -1.52 -36.51
CA ASN A 815 42.42 -2.47 -35.76
C ASN A 815 43.49 -1.73 -34.95
N GLY A 816 43.15 -1.19 -33.77
CA GLY A 816 44.06 -0.38 -32.94
C GLY A 816 44.79 -1.17 -31.82
N PRO A 817 46.04 -0.81 -31.44
CA PRO A 817 46.86 -1.53 -30.45
C PRO A 817 46.70 -1.06 -28.99
N TRP A 818 45.59 -0.41 -28.63
CA TRP A 818 45.43 0.22 -27.32
C TRP A 818 44.73 -0.73 -26.34
N ALA A 819 45.44 -1.36 -25.40
CA ALA A 819 44.93 -2.12 -24.24
C ALA A 819 43.90 -3.27 -24.46
N PHE A 820 43.29 -3.40 -25.65
CA PHE A 820 42.11 -4.23 -25.94
C PHE A 820 42.42 -5.53 -26.70
N GLY A 821 43.68 -5.75 -27.10
CA GLY A 821 44.14 -7.05 -27.61
C GLY A 821 43.97 -8.19 -26.59
N SER A 822 43.73 -7.88 -25.31
CA SER A 822 43.51 -8.89 -24.27
C SER A 822 42.15 -9.58 -24.33
N LEU A 823 41.15 -9.03 -25.05
CA LEU A 823 39.91 -9.78 -25.28
C LEU A 823 40.08 -10.76 -26.41
N THR A 824 40.73 -10.38 -27.51
CA THR A 824 40.98 -11.30 -28.63
C THR A 824 42.03 -12.36 -28.30
N GLN A 825 42.95 -12.09 -27.36
CA GLN A 825 43.92 -13.03 -26.80
C GLN A 825 43.57 -13.48 -25.37
N GLY A 826 42.32 -13.32 -24.96
CA GLY A 826 41.89 -13.53 -23.57
C GLY A 826 41.92 -14.99 -23.13
N THR A 827 42.16 -15.22 -21.83
CA THR A 827 41.93 -16.52 -21.21
C THR A 827 40.42 -16.80 -21.15
N GLN A 828 40.02 -18.08 -21.06
CA GLN A 828 38.60 -18.47 -20.92
C GLN A 828 37.86 -17.68 -19.82
N ALA A 829 38.56 -17.31 -18.73
CA ALA A 829 37.99 -16.50 -17.66
C ALA A 829 37.56 -15.09 -18.12
N VAL A 830 38.33 -14.45 -19.01
CA VAL A 830 37.98 -13.13 -19.57
C VAL A 830 36.72 -13.22 -20.43
N TYR A 831 36.59 -14.29 -21.22
CA TYR A 831 35.38 -14.54 -22.02
C TYR A 831 34.15 -14.76 -21.16
N VAL A 832 34.25 -15.60 -20.13
CA VAL A 832 33.16 -15.87 -19.18
C VAL A 832 32.74 -14.59 -18.44
N LEU A 833 33.71 -13.78 -17.98
CA LEU A 833 33.42 -12.53 -17.28
C LEU A 833 32.75 -11.49 -18.18
N THR A 834 33.24 -11.33 -19.41
CA THR A 834 32.70 -10.33 -20.36
C THR A 834 31.33 -10.74 -20.87
N LEU A 835 31.16 -12.00 -21.29
CA LEU A 835 29.86 -12.52 -21.71
C LEU A 835 28.87 -12.53 -20.54
N GLY A 836 29.31 -12.94 -19.35
CA GLY A 836 28.48 -12.89 -18.14
C GLY A 836 28.02 -11.47 -17.81
N TYR A 837 28.86 -10.46 -18.03
CA TYR A 837 28.47 -9.06 -17.88
C TYR A 837 27.44 -8.62 -18.94
N LEU A 838 27.64 -8.96 -20.23
CA LEU A 838 26.67 -8.67 -21.30
C LEU A 838 25.30 -9.30 -21.00
N VAL A 839 25.27 -10.60 -20.72
CA VAL A 839 24.06 -11.34 -20.33
C VAL A 839 23.43 -10.70 -19.09
N GLY A 840 24.23 -10.38 -18.08
CA GLY A 840 23.77 -9.72 -16.87
C GLY A 840 23.13 -8.35 -17.12
N THR A 841 23.72 -7.52 -17.99
CA THR A 841 23.15 -6.20 -18.34
C THR A 841 21.83 -6.33 -19.10
N THR A 842 21.75 -7.21 -20.09
CA THR A 842 20.54 -7.41 -20.89
C THR A 842 19.40 -7.97 -20.04
N TYR A 843 19.68 -8.95 -19.17
CA TYR A 843 18.67 -9.55 -18.31
C TYR A 843 18.24 -8.60 -17.17
N TRP A 844 19.18 -7.80 -16.65
CA TRP A 844 18.83 -6.76 -15.67
C TRP A 844 17.85 -5.74 -16.26
N SER A 845 18.05 -5.34 -17.53
CA SER A 845 17.13 -4.45 -18.25
C SER A 845 15.77 -5.10 -18.49
N SER A 846 15.74 -6.39 -18.88
CA SER A 846 14.48 -7.08 -19.19
C SER A 846 13.54 -7.16 -18.01
N PHE A 847 14.06 -7.33 -16.79
CA PHE A 847 13.23 -7.42 -15.58
C PHE A 847 12.76 -6.06 -15.04
N ARG A 848 13.22 -4.93 -15.61
CA ARG A 848 12.84 -3.57 -15.19
C ARG A 848 11.98 -2.82 -16.19
N TRP A 849 11.84 -3.34 -17.40
CA TRP A 849 11.07 -2.69 -18.44
C TRP A 849 9.56 -2.65 -18.09
N ARG A 850 8.95 -1.46 -18.11
CA ARG A 850 7.57 -1.21 -17.62
C ARG A 850 6.43 -1.66 -18.54
N ALA A 851 6.69 -1.91 -19.83
CA ALA A 851 5.74 -2.68 -20.67
C ALA A 851 5.47 -4.09 -20.08
N ALA A 852 6.38 -4.54 -19.20
CA ALA A 852 6.27 -5.73 -18.38
C ALA A 852 5.84 -5.43 -16.92
N GLY A 853 5.22 -4.26 -16.64
CA GLY A 853 4.62 -3.98 -15.32
C GLY A 853 3.55 -5.00 -14.92
N TRP A 854 2.99 -5.67 -15.94
CA TRP A 854 2.06 -6.79 -15.85
C TRP A 854 2.82 -8.13 -15.65
N TYR A 855 4.05 -8.23 -16.18
CA TYR A 855 4.86 -9.45 -16.25
C TYR A 855 6.32 -9.27 -15.77
N GLY A 856 6.69 -9.78 -14.60
CA GLY A 856 8.07 -9.64 -14.08
C GLY A 856 8.47 -10.68 -13.03
N LEU A 857 9.73 -10.66 -12.58
CA LEU A 857 10.18 -11.54 -11.47
C LEU A 857 10.00 -10.84 -10.12
N TYR A 858 9.21 -11.46 -9.24
CA TYR A 858 8.81 -10.90 -7.95
C TYR A 858 9.33 -11.74 -6.77
N SER A 859 9.75 -11.04 -5.72
CA SER A 859 10.35 -11.65 -4.54
C SER A 859 9.39 -12.46 -3.69
N ASN A 860 9.94 -13.28 -2.80
CA ASN A 860 9.19 -13.99 -1.76
C ASN A 860 8.07 -14.89 -2.29
N ARG A 861 8.34 -15.61 -3.39
CA ARG A 861 7.37 -16.52 -4.04
C ARG A 861 6.09 -15.81 -4.51
N ASN A 862 6.23 -14.64 -5.15
CA ASN A 862 5.10 -13.86 -5.68
C ASN A 862 5.07 -13.77 -7.21
N THR A 863 5.95 -14.49 -7.92
CA THR A 863 5.90 -14.57 -9.38
C THR A 863 4.82 -15.56 -9.80
N ASP A 864 3.80 -15.06 -10.48
CA ASP A 864 2.71 -15.84 -11.07
C ASP A 864 3.16 -16.58 -12.34
N THR A 865 2.31 -17.49 -12.81
CA THR A 865 2.60 -18.29 -14.00
C THR A 865 2.79 -17.45 -15.26
N GLY A 866 1.95 -16.43 -15.49
CA GLY A 866 2.03 -15.56 -16.66
C GLY A 866 3.34 -14.78 -16.71
N SER A 867 3.72 -14.12 -15.61
CA SER A 867 5.01 -13.41 -15.52
C SER A 867 6.20 -14.34 -15.72
N LEU A 868 6.13 -15.55 -15.15
CA LEU A 868 7.19 -16.54 -15.24
C LEU A 868 7.39 -16.98 -16.70
N LEU A 869 6.31 -17.33 -17.40
CA LEU A 869 6.33 -17.74 -18.80
C LEU A 869 6.76 -16.60 -19.72
N TRP A 870 6.34 -15.37 -19.45
CA TRP A 870 6.81 -14.19 -20.18
C TRP A 870 8.32 -14.00 -20.05
N CYS A 871 8.85 -14.08 -18.82
CA CYS A 871 10.29 -14.00 -18.58
C CYS A 871 11.04 -15.13 -19.27
N ALA A 872 10.54 -16.37 -19.19
CA ALA A 872 11.14 -17.52 -19.85
C ALA A 872 11.15 -17.36 -21.38
N THR A 873 10.07 -16.84 -21.95
CA THR A 873 9.96 -16.52 -23.38
C THR A 873 11.00 -15.48 -23.79
N LEU A 874 11.10 -14.38 -23.04
CA LEU A 874 12.05 -13.31 -23.36
C LEU A 874 13.50 -13.78 -23.27
N LEU A 875 13.88 -14.49 -22.20
CA LEU A 875 15.23 -15.00 -22.02
C LEU A 875 15.63 -16.02 -23.09
N SER A 876 14.71 -16.92 -23.45
CA SER A 876 14.95 -17.95 -24.46
C SER A 876 15.15 -17.34 -25.86
N ARG A 877 14.49 -16.21 -26.16
CA ARG A 877 14.71 -15.44 -27.40
C ARG A 877 16.07 -14.75 -27.46
N LEU A 878 16.68 -14.47 -26.31
CA LEU A 878 17.94 -13.70 -26.23
C LEU A 878 19.20 -14.58 -26.34
N VAL A 879 19.08 -15.90 -26.31
CA VAL A 879 20.20 -16.88 -26.37
C VAL A 879 21.10 -16.66 -27.59
N THR A 880 20.49 -16.72 -28.78
CA THR A 880 21.16 -16.56 -30.07
C THR A 880 21.76 -15.16 -30.27
N PRO A 881 21.00 -14.05 -30.12
CA PRO A 881 21.53 -12.72 -30.38
C PRO A 881 22.62 -12.30 -29.39
N LEU A 882 22.57 -12.71 -28.12
CA LEU A 882 23.64 -12.42 -27.15
C LEU A 882 24.93 -13.15 -27.50
N SER A 883 24.82 -14.42 -27.90
CA SER A 883 25.97 -15.22 -28.36
C SER A 883 26.59 -14.60 -29.62
N TYR A 884 25.76 -14.19 -30.58
CA TYR A 884 26.21 -13.52 -31.80
C TYR A 884 26.88 -12.17 -31.55
N HIS A 885 26.26 -11.29 -30.76
CA HIS A 885 26.84 -10.00 -30.38
C HIS A 885 28.20 -10.17 -29.71
N PHE A 886 28.37 -11.18 -28.87
CA PHE A 886 29.65 -11.47 -28.23
C PHE A 886 30.71 -11.95 -29.23
N LEU A 887 30.36 -12.85 -30.16
CA LEU A 887 31.28 -13.33 -31.20
C LEU A 887 31.72 -12.21 -32.14
N LEU A 888 30.81 -11.29 -32.50
CA LEU A 888 31.14 -10.07 -33.25
C LEU A 888 32.13 -9.19 -32.48
N LEU A 889 31.92 -9.02 -31.17
CA LEU A 889 32.78 -8.19 -30.31
C LEU A 889 34.24 -8.68 -30.29
N ILE A 890 34.43 -10.00 -30.26
CA ILE A 890 35.77 -10.63 -30.25
C ILE A 890 36.31 -10.96 -31.66
N GLN A 891 35.51 -10.78 -32.73
CA GLN A 891 35.83 -11.18 -34.11
C GLN A 891 36.23 -12.66 -34.26
N ALA A 892 35.61 -13.55 -33.48
CA ALA A 892 35.84 -14.98 -33.62
C ALA A 892 35.19 -15.51 -34.90
N LYS A 893 35.95 -16.23 -35.71
CA LYS A 893 35.51 -16.86 -36.96
C LYS A 893 35.67 -18.38 -36.88
N GLY A 894 34.81 -19.13 -37.57
CA GLY A 894 34.92 -20.58 -37.71
C GLY A 894 34.49 -21.38 -36.47
N THR A 895 33.71 -20.75 -35.58
CA THR A 895 33.13 -21.39 -34.40
C THR A 895 32.00 -22.36 -34.79
N SER A 896 31.74 -23.38 -33.98
CA SER A 896 30.62 -24.29 -34.23
C SER A 896 29.27 -23.58 -34.13
N PHE A 897 29.17 -22.50 -33.33
CA PHE A 897 28.01 -21.61 -33.31
C PHE A 897 27.68 -21.02 -34.69
N GLN A 898 28.67 -20.42 -35.36
CA GLN A 898 28.49 -19.83 -36.69
C GLN A 898 28.12 -20.89 -37.75
N ALA A 899 28.66 -22.10 -37.62
CA ALA A 899 28.33 -23.20 -38.52
C ALA A 899 26.88 -23.70 -38.33
N ALA A 900 26.33 -23.65 -37.12
CA ALA A 900 24.99 -24.13 -36.82
C ALA A 900 23.87 -23.11 -37.15
N LEU A 901 24.16 -21.81 -37.00
CA LEU A 901 23.18 -20.73 -37.16
C LEU A 901 23.24 -20.01 -38.52
N ASP A 902 24.17 -20.43 -39.39
CA ASP A 902 24.57 -19.74 -40.62
C ASP A 902 25.07 -18.30 -40.37
N GLU A 903 25.72 -17.67 -41.35
CA GLU A 903 26.03 -16.23 -41.22
C GLU A 903 24.70 -15.48 -41.08
N MET A 904 24.47 -14.82 -39.94
CA MET A 904 23.30 -13.95 -39.72
C MET A 904 23.43 -12.69 -40.59
N ASP A 905 23.32 -12.85 -41.89
CA ASP A 905 23.10 -11.77 -42.84
C ASP A 905 21.61 -11.43 -42.79
N VAL A 906 21.34 -10.37 -42.03
CA VAL A 906 20.03 -9.74 -41.86
C VAL A 906 19.35 -9.56 -43.22
N VAL A 907 18.03 -9.74 -43.25
CA VAL A 907 17.11 -9.53 -44.38
C VAL A 907 17.73 -8.66 -45.50
N PRO A 908 18.21 -9.26 -46.60
CA PRO A 908 19.03 -8.58 -47.62
C PRO A 908 18.40 -7.33 -48.24
N THR A 909 17.08 -7.19 -48.11
CA THR A 909 16.30 -6.11 -48.72
C THR A 909 16.07 -4.89 -47.82
N LEU A 910 16.25 -5.01 -46.49
CA LEU A 910 15.88 -3.95 -45.52
C LEU A 910 17.07 -3.38 -44.76
N LEU A 911 18.09 -4.19 -44.44
CA LEU A 911 19.28 -3.75 -43.73
C LEU A 911 20.54 -4.38 -44.34
N PRO A 912 21.33 -3.64 -45.14
CA PRO A 912 22.46 -4.21 -45.90
C PRO A 912 23.69 -4.56 -45.06
N SER A 913 23.71 -4.31 -43.74
CA SER A 913 24.87 -4.59 -42.89
C SER A 913 24.54 -4.77 -41.41
N ASN A 914 25.19 -5.76 -40.77
CA ASN A 914 25.23 -5.95 -39.31
C ASN A 914 25.73 -4.72 -38.54
N LYS A 915 26.42 -3.78 -39.19
CA LYS A 915 26.86 -2.50 -38.61
C LYS A 915 25.70 -1.63 -38.13
N ILE A 916 24.50 -1.80 -38.67
CA ILE A 916 23.34 -0.99 -38.29
C ILE A 916 22.91 -1.29 -36.84
N PHE A 917 22.95 -2.55 -36.40
CA PHE A 917 22.63 -2.88 -35.01
C PHE A 917 23.65 -2.32 -34.02
N ILE A 918 24.92 -2.29 -34.41
CA ILE A 918 25.99 -1.61 -33.64
C ILE A 918 25.69 -0.11 -33.52
N LEU A 919 25.33 0.54 -34.64
CA LEU A 919 24.97 1.96 -34.66
C LEU A 919 23.75 2.25 -33.79
N ILE A 920 22.68 1.44 -33.92
CA ILE A 920 21.46 1.54 -33.10
C ILE A 920 21.84 1.45 -31.61
N LEU A 921 22.65 0.46 -31.23
CA LEU A 921 23.10 0.31 -29.85
C LEU A 921 23.88 1.53 -29.35
N LEU A 922 24.85 2.02 -30.13
CA LEU A 922 25.66 3.20 -29.75
C LEU A 922 24.80 4.46 -29.61
N CYS A 923 23.87 4.69 -30.53
CA CYS A 923 22.92 5.80 -30.48
C CYS A 923 22.04 5.69 -29.22
N LEU A 924 21.49 4.52 -28.91
CA LEU A 924 20.65 4.30 -27.73
C LEU A 924 21.43 4.51 -26.42
N VAL A 925 22.67 4.02 -26.34
CA VAL A 925 23.57 4.26 -25.20
C VAL A 925 23.81 5.75 -25.00
N LEU A 926 24.10 6.49 -26.09
CA LEU A 926 24.31 7.94 -26.03
C LEU A 926 23.04 8.69 -25.60
N CYS A 927 21.89 8.36 -26.20
CA CYS A 927 20.59 8.94 -25.85
C CYS A 927 20.25 8.73 -24.37
N HIS A 928 20.50 7.53 -23.83
CA HIS A 928 20.25 7.25 -22.41
C HIS A 928 21.31 7.89 -21.49
N PHE A 929 22.58 7.94 -21.90
CA PHE A 929 23.63 8.62 -21.14
C PHE A 929 23.34 10.12 -20.99
N LEU A 930 22.87 10.77 -22.06
CA LEU A 930 22.49 12.19 -22.11
C LEU A 930 21.08 12.48 -21.56
N ASN A 931 20.38 11.45 -21.09
CA ASN A 931 19.00 11.53 -20.59
C ASN A 931 18.01 12.15 -21.60
N VAL A 932 18.23 11.91 -22.90
CA VAL A 932 17.37 12.36 -24.00
C VAL A 932 16.07 11.55 -24.03
N TYR A 933 16.17 10.25 -23.73
CA TYR A 933 15.03 9.33 -23.73
C TYR A 933 13.89 9.78 -22.80
N SER A 934 14.18 10.03 -21.51
CA SER A 934 13.17 10.45 -20.55
C SER A 934 12.57 11.83 -20.90
N LYS A 935 13.35 12.73 -21.52
CA LYS A 935 12.82 14.03 -22.01
C LYS A 935 11.84 13.86 -23.15
N ILE A 936 12.11 12.93 -24.09
CA ILE A 936 11.20 12.64 -25.20
C ILE A 936 9.91 12.01 -24.69
N LEU A 937 9.99 11.05 -23.76
CA LEU A 937 8.79 10.43 -23.18
C LEU A 937 7.89 11.45 -22.46
N GLN A 938 8.51 12.36 -21.69
CA GLN A 938 7.79 13.46 -21.03
C GLN A 938 7.11 14.40 -22.04
N MET A 939 7.73 14.68 -23.18
CA MET A 939 7.11 15.50 -24.23
C MET A 939 5.84 14.87 -24.82
N PHE A 940 5.79 13.54 -24.93
CA PHE A 940 4.65 12.82 -25.51
C PHE A 940 3.66 12.31 -24.45
N SER A 941 3.85 12.63 -23.16
CA SER A 941 3.04 12.08 -22.05
C SER A 941 3.00 10.54 -22.04
N LEU A 942 4.10 9.90 -22.48
CA LEU A 942 4.26 8.45 -22.53
C LEU A 942 5.09 7.93 -21.34
N ASP A 943 4.87 8.47 -20.15
CA ASP A 943 5.60 8.13 -18.92
C ASP A 943 5.45 6.65 -18.51
N ASN A 944 4.43 5.98 -19.04
CA ASN A 944 4.18 4.55 -18.84
C ASN A 944 5.19 3.63 -19.55
N LEU A 945 5.95 4.15 -20.50
CA LEU A 945 7.00 3.41 -21.22
C LEU A 945 8.40 3.61 -20.63
N ASP A 946 8.56 4.52 -19.66
CA ASP A 946 9.88 4.82 -19.07
C ASP A 946 10.40 3.64 -18.23
N PHE A 947 11.70 3.38 -18.31
CA PHE A 947 12.39 2.36 -17.52
C PHE A 947 12.56 2.78 -16.06
N ASP A 948 12.55 4.09 -15.75
CA ASP A 948 12.87 4.62 -14.43
C ASP A 948 11.95 5.81 -14.01
N ILE A 949 10.71 5.52 -13.58
CA ILE A 949 9.83 6.54 -12.94
C ILE A 949 10.50 7.20 -11.72
N ALA A 950 11.39 6.48 -11.04
CA ALA A 950 12.08 6.94 -9.85
C ALA A 950 13.30 7.84 -10.13
N GLU A 951 13.61 8.15 -11.39
CA GLU A 951 14.77 8.97 -11.78
C GLU A 951 14.41 10.38 -12.27
N SER A 952 13.13 10.72 -12.39
CA SER A 952 12.72 12.12 -12.53
C SER A 952 13.13 12.88 -11.26
N ALA A 953 13.60 14.12 -11.42
CA ALA A 953 14.07 14.92 -10.29
C ALA A 953 12.95 15.00 -9.24
N PRO A 954 13.18 14.50 -8.02
CA PRO A 954 12.11 14.33 -7.07
C PRO A 954 11.61 15.71 -6.65
N SER A 955 10.33 15.99 -6.90
CA SER A 955 9.71 17.21 -6.37
C SER A 955 9.76 17.13 -4.84
N ASN A 956 10.00 18.25 -4.18
CA ASN A 956 10.04 18.27 -2.71
C ASN A 956 8.72 17.76 -2.10
N GLU A 957 7.61 17.94 -2.82
CA GLU A 957 6.29 17.44 -2.46
C GLU A 957 6.23 15.90 -2.47
N THR A 958 6.64 15.23 -3.55
CA THR A 958 6.65 13.75 -3.63
C THR A 958 7.57 13.11 -2.60
N LEU A 959 8.69 13.75 -2.26
CA LEU A 959 9.57 13.31 -1.19
C LEU A 959 8.91 13.42 0.19
N SER A 960 8.20 14.52 0.45
CA SER A 960 7.53 14.75 1.73
C SER A 960 6.38 13.76 1.95
N GLU A 961 5.60 13.48 0.90
CA GLU A 961 4.51 12.51 0.96
C GLU A 961 5.04 11.08 1.09
N GLY A 962 6.06 10.72 0.32
CA GLY A 962 6.72 9.42 0.45
C GLY A 962 7.27 9.16 1.86
N ARG A 963 7.85 10.19 2.50
CA ARG A 963 8.29 10.12 3.89
C ARG A 963 7.12 9.93 4.85
N ARG A 964 6.03 10.67 4.64
CA ARG A 964 4.80 10.55 5.45
C ARG A 964 4.24 9.12 5.39
N LEU A 965 4.18 8.52 4.22
CA LEU A 965 3.68 7.15 4.03
C LEU A 965 4.55 6.11 4.77
N VAL A 966 5.88 6.24 4.71
CA VAL A 966 6.80 5.35 5.45
C VAL A 966 6.63 5.50 6.96
N GLU A 967 6.46 6.73 7.45
CA GLU A 967 6.24 7.01 8.88
C GLU A 967 4.88 6.44 9.36
N LEU A 968 3.82 6.55 8.54
CA LEU A 968 2.54 5.89 8.82
C LEU A 968 2.68 4.37 8.91
N ALA A 969 3.44 3.75 7.98
CA ALA A 969 3.69 2.32 8.00
C ALA A 969 4.50 1.88 9.24
N ARG A 970 5.49 2.68 9.67
CA ARG A 970 6.23 2.45 10.93
C ARG A 970 5.29 2.43 12.12
N ARG A 971 4.39 3.42 12.23
CA ARG A 971 3.43 3.53 13.33
C ARG A 971 2.50 2.32 13.39
N ARG A 972 1.92 1.93 12.25
CA ARG A 972 1.09 0.71 12.15
C ARG A 972 1.81 -0.53 12.66
N ARG A 973 3.06 -0.77 12.25
CA ARG A 973 3.84 -1.93 12.74
C ARG A 973 4.15 -1.86 14.23
N SER A 974 4.33 -0.65 14.79
CA SER A 974 4.53 -0.49 16.23
C SER A 974 3.26 -0.79 17.03
N GLU A 975 2.09 -0.41 16.49
CA GLU A 975 0.77 -0.74 17.04
C GLU A 975 0.53 -2.26 16.96
N ASP A 976 0.77 -2.88 15.81
CA ASP A 976 0.60 -4.34 15.65
C ASP A 976 1.51 -5.14 16.59
N ARG A 977 2.76 -4.69 16.77
CA ARG A 977 3.71 -5.33 17.69
C ARG A 977 3.29 -5.19 19.15
N THR A 978 2.75 -4.03 19.54
CA THR A 978 2.28 -3.82 20.92
C THR A 978 1.04 -4.65 21.20
N LEU A 979 0.08 -4.68 20.28
CA LEU A 979 -1.09 -5.58 20.35
C LEU A 979 -0.68 -7.06 20.46
N GLN A 980 0.31 -7.49 19.68
CA GLN A 980 0.79 -8.88 19.72
C GLN A 980 1.48 -9.23 21.05
N LEU A 981 2.22 -8.28 21.64
CA LEU A 981 2.80 -8.45 22.98
C LEU A 981 1.71 -8.52 24.05
N GLU A 982 0.70 -7.66 24.00
CA GLU A 982 -0.44 -7.71 24.93
C GLU A 982 -1.29 -8.99 24.80
N LEU A 983 -1.42 -9.53 23.58
CA LEU A 983 -2.08 -10.82 23.35
C LEU A 983 -1.25 -11.97 23.90
N ASN A 984 0.07 -11.94 23.72
CA ASN A 984 0.97 -12.94 24.28
C ASN A 984 1.01 -12.88 25.81
N ASP A 985 1.05 -11.68 26.41
CA ASP A 985 1.00 -11.52 27.87
C ASP A 985 -0.33 -12.03 28.43
N ARG A 986 -1.47 -11.72 27.77
CA ARG A 986 -2.79 -12.30 28.13
C ARG A 986 -2.85 -13.82 27.97
N TYR A 987 -2.15 -14.36 26.97
CA TYR A 987 -2.08 -15.80 26.74
C TYR A 987 -1.16 -16.51 27.76
N ASP A 988 -0.05 -15.90 28.16
CA ASP A 988 0.85 -16.42 29.20
C ASP A 988 0.21 -16.35 30.60
N ASP A 989 -0.57 -15.30 30.90
CA ASP A 989 -1.37 -15.22 32.14
C ASP A 989 -2.41 -16.34 32.23
N SER A 990 -2.95 -16.79 31.09
CA SER A 990 -3.90 -17.91 31.04
C SER A 990 -3.25 -19.29 31.25
N ARG A 991 -1.91 -19.40 31.19
CA ARG A 991 -1.15 -20.63 31.49
C ARG A 991 -0.66 -20.72 32.95
N ALA A 992 -0.85 -19.70 33.77
CA ALA A 992 -0.22 -19.59 35.09
C ALA A 992 -1.09 -20.06 36.28
N ILE A 993 -2.09 -20.92 36.09
CA ILE A 993 -2.69 -21.65 37.21
C ILE A 993 -2.71 -23.14 36.86
N PRO A 994 -1.78 -23.95 37.42
CA PRO A 994 -1.84 -25.39 37.27
C PRO A 994 -3.24 -25.88 37.67
N LEU A 995 -3.84 -26.79 36.89
CA LEU A 995 -5.19 -27.33 37.15
C LEU A 995 -5.39 -27.75 38.62
N ARG A 996 -4.32 -28.24 39.26
CA ARG A 996 -4.25 -28.57 40.69
C ARG A 996 -4.57 -27.40 41.63
N MET A 997 -4.15 -26.18 41.29
CA MET A 997 -4.43 -24.96 42.07
C MET A 997 -5.85 -24.45 41.84
N GLN A 998 -6.42 -24.63 40.65
CA GLN A 998 -7.83 -24.32 40.39
C GLN A 998 -8.74 -25.28 41.17
N ILE A 999 -8.42 -26.58 41.17
CA ILE A 999 -9.15 -27.60 41.95
C ILE A 999 -9.00 -27.34 43.45
N ALA A 1000 -7.82 -26.98 43.94
CA ALA A 1000 -7.60 -26.66 45.36
C ALA A 1000 -8.44 -25.45 45.81
N ARG A 1001 -8.53 -24.40 44.98
CA ARG A 1001 -9.42 -23.26 45.27
C ARG A 1001 -10.89 -23.64 45.29
N LEU A 1002 -11.34 -24.47 44.36
CA LEU A 1002 -12.74 -24.91 44.32
C LEU A 1002 -13.10 -25.81 45.52
N ILE A 1003 -12.14 -26.58 46.05
CA ILE A 1003 -12.31 -27.32 47.30
C ILE A 1003 -12.35 -26.36 48.52
N GLU A 1004 -11.48 -25.35 48.56
CA GLU A 1004 -11.48 -24.34 49.63
C GLU A 1004 -12.74 -23.45 49.61
N GLU A 1005 -13.25 -23.14 48.42
CA GLU A 1005 -14.49 -22.37 48.22
C GLU A 1005 -15.75 -23.23 48.45
N GLY A 1006 -15.60 -24.51 48.79
CA GLY A 1006 -16.71 -25.43 49.10
C GLY A 1006 -17.56 -25.82 47.90
N THR A 1007 -17.10 -25.52 46.67
CA THR A 1007 -17.78 -25.90 45.43
C THR A 1007 -17.46 -27.33 44.99
N LEU A 1008 -16.34 -27.89 45.45
CA LEU A 1008 -15.99 -29.31 45.28
C LEU A 1008 -15.81 -30.00 46.65
N PRO A 1009 -16.28 -31.25 46.83
CA PRO A 1009 -16.02 -32.04 48.03
C PRO A 1009 -14.52 -32.30 48.26
N GLN A 1010 -14.07 -32.39 49.52
CA GLN A 1010 -12.66 -32.65 49.85
C GLN A 1010 -12.13 -34.01 49.32
N ASP A 1011 -13.05 -34.92 49.03
CA ASP A 1011 -12.86 -36.28 48.55
C ASP A 1011 -13.00 -36.41 47.01
N TRP A 1012 -13.06 -35.29 46.28
CA TRP A 1012 -13.17 -35.30 44.82
C TRP A 1012 -11.93 -35.95 44.16
N ASN A 1013 -12.15 -37.06 43.46
CA ASN A 1013 -11.13 -37.81 42.75
C ASN A 1013 -11.45 -37.83 41.25
N ALA A 1014 -10.50 -37.40 40.42
CA ALA A 1014 -10.68 -37.18 38.96
C ALA A 1014 -10.90 -38.46 38.13
N SER A 1015 -11.17 -39.60 38.77
CA SER A 1015 -11.30 -40.92 38.14
C SER A 1015 -12.73 -41.47 38.09
N SER A 1016 -13.78 -40.72 38.46
CA SER A 1016 -15.17 -41.12 38.21
C SER A 1016 -15.68 -40.55 36.88
N PRO A 1017 -16.33 -41.34 36.01
CA PRO A 1017 -16.68 -40.93 34.65
C PRO A 1017 -18.00 -40.15 34.53
N ASN A 1018 -18.45 -39.45 35.58
CA ASN A 1018 -19.66 -38.64 35.57
C ASN A 1018 -19.33 -37.15 35.61
#